data_AF-A0A496X491-F1
#
_entry.id   AF-A0A496X491-F1
#
_cell.length_a   1.000
_cell.length_b   1.000
_cell.length_c   1.000
_cell.angle_alpha   90.00
_cell.angle_beta   90.00
_cell.angle_gamma   90.00
#
_symmetry.space_group_name_H-M   'P 1'
#
loop_
_entity.id
_entity.type
_entity.pdbx_description
1 polymer ?
#
loop_
_entity_poly.entity_id
_entity_poly.type
_entity_poly.pdbx_seq_one_letter_code
_entity_poly.pdbx_strand_id
1 'polypeptide(L)'
;GFVGGVEPMSLFKLPTPSAQTRTLRTQPMQTITLESFRHGTWAKATALLTASFFTFVFYLTPASTAMAQTQTPQEIRKAELEASKEKTASSKLAHRLDKLKRKVTKELPASRAQREADAGFFDELFGTADDPVTGGELTELSQLETDIQSAYVVAMAEMDAVGDSLIAKNLPQTILDRHDTAKSQIEIKYTALMQALNTLNTADSEEGQDIALESLTNELQNQRFKRPNAPFDPQNLPFNTPSQDVRAPATSTNDLLTHLKINPFENYTQVAANQMDPQLWEDAFSTNNGPTQADLDPTLESPLTDDIADLAAQLNHNPVDIYTWVHNTIRFIPSYGSIQGAQMTLETKRGNAIDTASLLIALLRASGIPARYAYGSIKVPAQELMNWVGNVQTMQAAGNLMGQGGIPRVIMNFDGIDKFMRLEHTWVEAYVDFEPSRGMKNHYGDHWIAMDASYKQYNYTEGYDLQTAVPFDAQSLIDDIEATATINETEGWVQNVPQQNIETQLANYQTQLEDYITNQNPDATVGEVLGLKNIEILPSQPLSAGLPYELVSRQQYFSDVPDSLRHKFEYNLSTENLGTEGARLITITEPTVKLAGKGLAMSFKPASPADEDIIASYIPEPDPITGEIDLSQLPSSLPGYLINLTAEFTIDGEVQQTAGAGTMGATLYETIGLYSPAKGWHRSINHPIAGEYRAMALDLQGSSPEQAARLQQQMEATKAILEADDDIQLATLTKHQVVGDLLGGTIFSYFALNNIQDEIAAQSANITTFRAPSYGAFRTDIITSYWFGLPRDVSFSGLVMDVDLVTSQTVEAQNDTDKWIQFNQAVGARYSAMEHLVPEQMFSTEASPAEGISAVKALAIASAEGQKIYTIDQNNLDAALSAIELGEYSEDEIRNAVLAGNIVTAHEYQVNYNGWIGEGYIILDPDTGSGAYKISGGQNGVFLFIGALLLVIGMYLLSAALLPFVTGIFLGIGATLFIASVITLLITGELTLFEISFYRSTAAAIALIIIGTEAAATVALASIAVFVISLILGILLSDEE
;
A
#
# COMPACT_ATOMS: atom_id res chain seq x y z
N GLY A 1 22.49 15.01 79.69
CA GLY A 1 21.29 14.17 79.85
C GLY A 1 20.43 14.33 78.63
N PHE A 2 19.75 13.26 78.20
CA PHE A 2 18.56 13.27 77.34
C PHE A 2 17.75 14.59 77.51
N VAL A 3 17.26 15.30 76.48
CA VAL A 3 16.62 14.89 75.21
C VAL A 3 16.86 15.98 74.12
N GLY A 4 16.99 15.53 72.86
CA GLY A 4 17.43 16.22 71.62
C GLY A 4 16.75 17.53 71.22
N GLY A 5 17.36 18.47 70.47
CA GLY A 5 18.43 18.41 69.46
C GLY A 5 17.80 18.48 68.05
N VAL A 6 17.49 19.64 67.44
CA VAL A 6 18.30 20.76 66.87
C VAL A 6 19.21 20.33 65.70
N GLU A 7 18.87 20.86 64.51
CA GLU A 7 19.66 21.15 63.28
C GLU A 7 21.08 21.73 63.55
N PRO A 8 22.02 21.99 62.60
CA PRO A 8 21.82 22.51 61.23
C PRO A 8 22.89 22.19 60.15
N MET A 9 22.70 22.81 58.98
CA MET A 9 23.63 22.98 57.86
C MET A 9 25.01 23.58 58.22
N SER A 10 26.07 23.11 57.54
CA SER A 10 26.82 23.86 56.49
C SER A 10 28.33 23.55 56.43
N LEU A 11 28.88 23.82 55.23
CA LEU A 11 30.25 24.25 54.87
C LEU A 11 31.25 23.23 54.27
N PHE A 12 31.63 23.59 53.04
CA PHE A 12 32.67 23.10 52.13
C PHE A 12 34.05 22.79 52.75
N LYS A 13 34.72 21.74 52.23
CA LYS A 13 36.16 21.66 51.89
C LYS A 13 36.54 20.35 51.17
N LEU A 14 37.23 20.46 50.03
CA LEU A 14 38.04 19.41 49.34
C LEU A 14 39.24 18.98 50.24
N PRO A 15 39.94 17.81 50.08
CA PRO A 15 40.36 17.13 48.82
C PRO A 15 40.37 15.56 48.80
N THR A 16 40.68 15.01 47.62
CA THR A 16 41.00 13.60 47.22
C THR A 16 42.16 12.93 47.99
N PRO A 17 42.56 11.64 47.75
CA PRO A 17 41.82 10.42 47.38
C PRO A 17 42.23 9.18 48.25
N SER A 18 41.44 8.09 48.30
CA SER A 18 41.99 6.77 48.65
C SER A 18 41.15 5.60 48.12
N ALA A 19 41.84 4.67 47.46
CA ALA A 19 41.34 3.46 46.84
C ALA A 19 40.59 2.50 47.78
N GLN A 20 39.54 1.87 47.28
CA GLN A 20 39.03 0.59 47.79
C GLN A 20 38.66 -0.34 46.63
N THR A 21 39.51 -1.36 46.47
CA THR A 21 39.20 -2.77 46.19
C THR A 21 37.96 -3.10 45.35
N ARG A 22 38.23 -3.45 44.08
CA ARG A 22 37.38 -4.29 43.21
C ARG A 22 37.18 -5.67 43.84
N THR A 23 35.96 -5.99 44.22
CA THR A 23 35.45 -7.36 44.27
C THR A 23 34.75 -7.64 42.93
N LEU A 24 35.33 -8.54 42.14
CA LEU A 24 34.71 -9.12 40.95
C LEU A 24 33.44 -9.85 41.37
N ARG A 25 32.27 -9.21 41.21
CA ARG A 25 31.02 -9.93 41.01
C ARG A 25 31.03 -10.39 39.55
N THR A 26 31.18 -11.69 39.36
CA THR A 26 30.73 -12.37 38.15
C THR A 26 29.27 -12.00 37.94
N GLN A 27 28.98 -11.25 36.89
CA GLN A 27 27.61 -11.07 36.44
C GLN A 27 27.08 -12.46 36.00
N PRO A 28 25.82 -12.81 36.32
CA PRO A 28 25.20 -13.96 35.67
C PRO A 28 25.20 -13.70 34.16
N MET A 29 25.57 -14.71 33.36
CA MET A 29 25.45 -14.67 31.91
C MET A 29 24.03 -14.23 31.56
N GLN A 30 23.89 -13.08 30.91
CA GLN A 30 22.66 -12.72 30.22
C GLN A 30 22.41 -13.78 29.16
N THR A 31 21.23 -14.38 29.17
CA THR A 31 20.78 -15.27 28.11
C THR A 31 20.63 -14.41 26.85
N ILE A 32 21.29 -14.81 25.77
CA ILE A 32 21.28 -14.03 24.53
C ILE A 32 20.14 -14.57 23.65
N THR A 33 19.07 -13.77 23.50
CA THR A 33 17.80 -14.06 22.79
C THR A 33 17.78 -13.35 21.43
N LEU A 34 16.78 -13.58 20.56
CA LEU A 34 16.66 -12.83 19.29
C LEU A 34 16.63 -11.31 19.49
N GLU A 35 16.17 -10.85 20.65
CA GLU A 35 16.13 -9.44 21.05
C GLU A 35 17.51 -8.78 21.14
N SER A 36 18.56 -9.57 21.37
CA SER A 36 19.93 -9.06 21.42
C SER A 36 20.45 -8.59 20.05
N PHE A 37 19.84 -9.02 18.94
CA PHE A 37 20.08 -8.42 17.62
C PHE A 37 19.51 -7.00 17.50
N ARG A 38 18.57 -6.63 18.37
CA ARG A 38 17.75 -5.42 18.26
C ARG A 38 18.22 -4.29 19.19
N HIS A 39 18.98 -4.62 20.24
CA HIS A 39 19.59 -3.64 21.14
C HIS A 39 21.10 -3.82 21.26
N GLY A 40 21.86 -2.76 20.94
CA GLY A 40 23.33 -2.74 21.05
C GLY A 40 24.02 -2.28 19.77
N THR A 41 25.30 -2.64 19.61
CA THR A 41 26.14 -2.40 18.42
C THR A 41 25.50 -2.87 17.10
N TRP A 42 24.55 -3.82 17.20
CA TRP A 42 23.78 -4.39 16.08
C TRP A 42 22.57 -3.59 15.64
N ALA A 43 22.07 -2.63 16.43
CA ALA A 43 20.87 -1.85 16.11
C ALA A 43 21.01 -0.98 14.84
N LYS A 44 22.23 -0.76 14.34
CA LYS A 44 22.51 -0.10 13.05
C LYS A 44 22.69 -1.08 11.88
N ALA A 45 22.88 -2.37 12.14
CA ALA A 45 23.01 -3.44 11.13
C ALA A 45 21.71 -4.24 10.91
N THR A 46 20.65 -3.93 11.67
CA THR A 46 19.34 -4.60 11.71
C THR A 46 18.53 -4.53 10.42
N ALA A 47 18.74 -3.52 9.58
CA ALA A 47 17.92 -3.36 8.37
C ALA A 47 18.16 -4.46 7.35
N LEU A 48 19.41 -4.93 7.21
CA LEU A 48 19.72 -6.06 6.35
C LEU A 48 19.26 -7.40 6.92
N LEU A 49 19.37 -7.55 8.24
CA LEU A 49 18.85 -8.72 8.93
C LEU A 49 17.34 -8.81 8.72
N THR A 50 16.59 -7.72 8.94
CA THR A 50 15.15 -7.66 8.71
C THR A 50 14.79 -7.94 7.26
N ALA A 51 15.53 -7.38 6.28
CA ALA A 51 15.33 -7.71 4.86
C ALA A 51 15.65 -9.19 4.54
N SER A 52 16.77 -9.72 5.06
CA SER A 52 17.26 -11.10 4.83
C SER A 52 16.37 -12.16 5.50
N PHE A 53 15.88 -11.90 6.72
CA PHE A 53 14.91 -12.73 7.45
C PHE A 53 13.63 -12.92 6.65
N PHE A 54 13.21 -11.93 5.86
CA PHE A 54 11.98 -11.99 5.05
C PHE A 54 12.18 -12.45 3.60
N THR A 55 13.32 -12.19 2.95
CA THR A 55 13.60 -12.81 1.64
C THR A 55 13.55 -14.34 1.73
N PHE A 56 14.00 -14.91 2.85
CA PHE A 56 13.99 -16.36 3.05
C PHE A 56 12.60 -16.98 3.16
N VAL A 57 11.64 -16.21 3.68
CA VAL A 57 10.28 -16.64 4.00
C VAL A 57 9.42 -16.93 2.75
N PHE A 58 9.91 -16.60 1.55
CA PHE A 58 9.24 -16.91 0.28
C PHE A 58 10.17 -17.41 -0.84
N TYR A 59 11.43 -17.74 -0.57
CA TYR A 59 12.29 -18.32 -1.60
C TYR A 59 11.89 -19.77 -1.91
N LEU A 60 11.18 -19.94 -3.02
CA LEU A 60 11.58 -20.89 -4.06
C LEU A 60 11.48 -20.21 -5.43
N THR A 61 12.42 -19.31 -5.70
CA THR A 61 12.93 -19.12 -7.05
C THR A 61 14.42 -19.46 -7.03
N PRO A 62 14.99 -20.08 -8.10
CA PRO A 62 16.40 -20.45 -8.18
C PRO A 62 17.41 -19.27 -8.16
N ALA A 63 16.98 -18.06 -7.80
CA ALA A 63 17.78 -16.84 -7.92
C ALA A 63 19.11 -16.94 -7.15
N SER A 64 19.13 -17.51 -5.94
CA SER A 64 20.38 -17.70 -5.19
C SER A 64 21.37 -18.65 -5.88
N THR A 65 20.88 -19.62 -6.67
CA THR A 65 21.73 -20.51 -7.47
C THR A 65 22.15 -19.93 -8.83
N ALA A 66 21.38 -18.97 -9.38
CA ALA A 66 21.73 -18.27 -10.61
C ALA A 66 22.74 -17.11 -10.38
N MET A 67 22.80 -16.56 -9.16
CA MET A 67 23.60 -15.37 -8.82
C MET A 67 25.10 -15.61 -8.62
N ALA A 68 25.61 -16.81 -8.90
CA ALA A 68 27.05 -17.09 -8.86
C ALA A 68 27.82 -16.62 -10.10
N GLN A 69 27.19 -15.97 -11.08
CA GLN A 69 27.87 -15.56 -12.31
C GLN A 69 27.92 -14.04 -12.47
N THR A 70 29.14 -13.53 -12.28
CA THR A 70 29.67 -12.20 -12.62
C THR A 70 29.54 -11.10 -11.56
N GLN A 71 30.47 -11.09 -10.60
CA GLN A 71 30.99 -9.83 -10.04
C GLN A 71 31.53 -8.99 -11.21
N THR A 72 30.70 -8.10 -11.73
CA THR A 72 31.06 -7.23 -12.84
C THR A 72 31.71 -5.97 -12.26
N PRO A 73 32.94 -5.60 -12.65
CA PRO A 73 33.59 -4.37 -12.18
C PRO A 73 32.70 -3.13 -12.33
N GLN A 74 32.76 -2.20 -11.36
CA GLN A 74 31.93 -0.98 -11.31
C GLN A 74 31.92 -0.18 -12.62
N GLU A 75 33.08 -0.08 -13.29
CA GLU A 75 33.22 0.63 -14.56
C GLU A 75 32.41 -0.03 -15.70
N ILE A 76 32.33 -1.36 -15.71
CA ILE A 76 31.52 -2.11 -16.69
C ILE A 76 30.04 -1.91 -16.39
N ARG A 77 29.64 -1.92 -15.10
CA ARG A 77 28.26 -1.68 -14.66
C ARG A 77 27.75 -0.29 -15.08
N LYS A 78 28.59 0.73 -14.92
CA LYS A 78 28.30 2.11 -15.35
C LYS A 78 28.18 2.23 -16.87
N ALA A 79 29.05 1.54 -17.61
CA ALA A 79 28.97 1.50 -19.07
C ALA A 79 27.72 0.78 -19.58
N GLU A 80 27.33 -0.32 -18.96
CA GLU A 80 26.09 -1.06 -19.26
C GLU A 80 24.84 -0.23 -18.95
N LEU A 81 24.82 0.49 -17.81
CA LEU A 81 23.75 1.41 -17.44
C LEU A 81 23.58 2.51 -18.50
N GLU A 82 24.65 3.19 -18.91
CA GLU A 82 24.52 4.24 -19.92
C GLU A 82 24.16 3.69 -21.29
N ALA A 83 24.68 2.52 -21.67
CA ALA A 83 24.26 1.83 -22.88
C ALA A 83 22.76 1.46 -22.84
N SER A 84 22.22 1.13 -21.66
CA SER A 84 20.81 0.78 -21.50
C SER A 84 19.86 1.97 -21.72
N LYS A 85 20.32 3.20 -21.43
CA LYS A 85 19.54 4.43 -21.62
C LYS A 85 19.59 4.94 -23.07
N GLU A 86 20.60 4.55 -23.85
CA GLU A 86 20.77 4.93 -25.26
C GLU A 86 20.38 3.82 -26.27
N LYS A 87 19.48 2.89 -25.89
CA LYS A 87 19.07 1.74 -26.73
C LYS A 87 18.45 2.13 -28.08
N THR A 88 17.69 3.22 -28.14
CA THR A 88 17.08 3.74 -29.38
C THR A 88 17.59 5.15 -29.67
N ALA A 89 17.50 5.64 -30.91
CA ALA A 89 17.90 7.03 -31.18
C ALA A 89 17.05 8.03 -30.38
N SER A 90 15.78 7.69 -30.14
CA SER A 90 14.88 8.48 -29.31
C SER A 90 15.23 8.52 -27.83
N SER A 91 15.52 7.37 -27.21
CA SER A 91 15.96 7.31 -25.82
C SER A 91 17.32 7.99 -25.66
N LYS A 92 18.20 7.85 -26.67
CA LYS A 92 19.52 8.51 -26.73
C LYS A 92 19.43 10.03 -26.74
N LEU A 93 18.60 10.63 -27.60
CA LEU A 93 18.42 12.08 -27.61
C LEU A 93 17.82 12.58 -26.30
N ALA A 94 16.77 11.92 -25.80
CA ALA A 94 16.11 12.27 -24.54
C ALA A 94 17.10 12.21 -23.36
N HIS A 95 17.88 11.14 -23.25
CA HIS A 95 18.89 10.95 -22.21
C HIS A 95 19.97 12.04 -22.23
N ARG A 96 20.50 12.38 -23.42
CA ARG A 96 21.53 13.42 -23.57
C ARG A 96 20.99 14.81 -23.24
N LEU A 97 19.74 15.11 -23.60
CA LEU A 97 19.06 16.36 -23.22
C LEU A 97 18.82 16.44 -21.71
N ASP A 98 18.40 15.33 -21.06
CA ASP A 98 18.26 15.27 -19.61
C ASP A 98 19.60 15.47 -18.90
N LYS A 99 20.68 14.86 -19.43
CA LYS A 99 22.05 15.05 -18.93
C LYS A 99 22.48 16.51 -19.03
N LEU A 100 22.14 17.21 -20.11
CA LEU A 100 22.42 18.63 -20.25
C LEU A 100 21.62 19.47 -19.26
N LYS A 101 20.32 19.19 -19.13
CA LYS A 101 19.47 19.83 -18.13
C LYS A 101 20.09 19.69 -16.75
N ARG A 102 20.45 18.47 -16.34
CA ARG A 102 21.09 18.21 -15.05
C ARG A 102 22.40 18.98 -14.87
N LYS A 103 23.27 18.96 -15.89
CA LYS A 103 24.55 19.68 -15.84
C LYS A 103 24.33 21.16 -15.56
N VAL A 104 23.42 21.78 -16.30
CA VAL A 104 23.14 23.23 -16.23
C VAL A 104 22.37 23.61 -14.98
N THR A 105 21.32 22.87 -14.61
CA THR A 105 20.39 23.30 -13.56
C THR A 105 20.79 22.85 -12.17
N LYS A 106 21.73 21.90 -12.04
CA LYS A 106 22.12 21.31 -10.74
C LYS A 106 23.63 21.27 -10.54
N GLU A 107 24.37 20.64 -11.45
CA GLU A 107 25.81 20.42 -11.25
C GLU A 107 26.61 21.73 -11.27
N LEU A 108 26.36 22.64 -12.22
CA LEU A 108 27.04 23.94 -12.31
C LEU A 108 26.71 24.87 -11.12
N PRO A 109 25.44 25.04 -10.71
CA PRO A 109 25.13 25.80 -9.50
C PRO A 109 25.80 25.23 -8.23
N ALA A 110 25.82 23.91 -8.08
CA ALA A 110 26.45 23.25 -6.93
C ALA A 110 27.97 23.42 -6.93
N SER A 111 28.63 23.25 -8.09
CA SER A 111 30.07 23.45 -8.20
C SER A 111 30.46 24.90 -7.93
N ARG A 112 29.66 25.87 -8.39
CA ARG A 112 29.84 27.29 -8.09
C ARG A 112 29.69 27.58 -6.59
N ALA A 113 28.62 27.08 -5.96
CA ALA A 113 28.38 27.27 -4.53
C ALA A 113 29.51 26.67 -3.68
N GLN A 114 30.05 25.51 -4.07
CA GLN A 114 31.19 24.88 -3.42
C GLN A 114 32.46 25.74 -3.57
N ARG A 115 32.75 26.26 -4.77
CA ARG A 115 33.88 27.18 -4.99
C ARG A 115 33.75 28.45 -4.15
N GLU A 116 32.56 29.02 -4.07
CA GLU A 116 32.26 30.19 -3.24
C GLU A 116 32.44 29.90 -1.73
N ALA A 117 32.10 28.69 -1.27
CA ALA A 117 32.32 28.27 0.12
C ALA A 117 33.80 27.97 0.44
N ASP A 118 34.56 27.47 -0.53
CA ASP A 118 35.98 27.16 -0.42
C ASP A 118 36.87 28.41 -0.59
N ALA A 119 36.33 29.49 -1.14
CA ALA A 119 37.01 30.77 -1.29
C ALA A 119 37.33 31.38 0.09
N GLY A 120 38.62 31.57 0.38
CA GLY A 120 39.07 32.10 1.66
C GLY A 120 38.92 33.62 1.76
N PHE A 121 39.05 34.17 2.99
CA PHE A 121 39.07 35.62 3.28
C PHE A 121 40.02 36.45 2.38
N PHE A 122 41.05 35.82 1.79
CA PHE A 122 41.98 36.47 0.87
C PHE A 122 41.45 36.58 -0.57
N ASP A 123 40.65 35.64 -1.07
CA ASP A 123 40.03 35.73 -2.41
C ASP A 123 38.94 36.82 -2.46
N GLU A 124 38.22 36.99 -1.34
CA GLU A 124 37.23 38.04 -1.14
C GLU A 124 37.86 39.46 -1.06
N LEU A 125 39.13 39.55 -0.64
CA LEU A 125 39.85 40.82 -0.47
C LEU A 125 40.61 41.27 -1.73
N PHE A 126 40.99 40.33 -2.60
CA PHE A 126 41.85 40.59 -3.77
C PHE A 126 41.16 40.37 -5.14
N GLY A 127 39.89 39.97 -5.16
CA GLY A 127 39.05 40.02 -6.37
C GLY A 127 39.42 38.97 -7.41
N THR A 128 39.63 37.73 -6.97
CA THR A 128 39.82 36.55 -7.84
C THR A 128 38.58 35.66 -7.76
N ALA A 129 37.41 36.23 -8.04
CA ALA A 129 36.22 35.41 -8.24
C ALA A 129 36.47 34.52 -9.47
N ASP A 130 36.38 33.20 -9.30
CA ASP A 130 36.43 32.28 -10.43
C ASP A 130 35.27 32.57 -11.40
N ASP A 131 35.50 32.35 -12.70
CA ASP A 131 34.46 32.49 -13.74
C ASP A 131 33.18 31.72 -13.34
N PRO A 132 31.98 32.22 -13.69
CA PRO A 132 30.71 31.53 -13.44
C PRO A 132 30.69 30.07 -13.91
N VAL A 133 31.36 29.80 -15.04
CA VAL A 133 31.60 28.46 -15.58
C VAL A 133 33.09 28.33 -15.89
N THR A 134 33.75 27.35 -15.29
CA THR A 134 35.18 27.11 -15.49
C THR A 134 35.49 26.59 -16.90
N GLY A 135 36.74 26.73 -17.36
CA GLY A 135 37.16 26.20 -18.66
C GLY A 135 36.98 24.68 -18.82
N GLY A 136 37.08 23.91 -17.72
CA GLY A 136 36.78 22.48 -17.72
C GLY A 136 35.30 22.19 -17.91
N GLU A 137 34.44 22.92 -17.18
CA GLU A 137 32.98 22.83 -17.31
C GLU A 137 32.49 23.26 -18.71
N LEU A 138 33.07 24.31 -19.30
CA LEU A 138 32.81 24.71 -20.69
C LEU A 138 33.20 23.61 -21.69
N THR A 139 34.31 22.90 -21.44
CA THR A 139 34.73 21.77 -22.29
C THR A 139 33.73 20.63 -22.22
N GLU A 140 33.23 20.30 -21.03
CA GLU A 140 32.19 19.28 -20.85
C GLU A 140 30.86 19.67 -21.52
N LEU A 141 30.43 20.93 -21.39
CA LEU A 141 29.25 21.45 -22.06
C LEU A 141 29.39 21.41 -23.59
N SER A 142 30.55 21.75 -24.14
CA SER A 142 30.83 21.69 -25.58
C SER A 142 30.84 20.25 -26.11
N GLN A 143 31.35 19.30 -25.31
CA GLN A 143 31.26 17.87 -25.64
C GLN A 143 29.81 17.41 -25.66
N LEU A 144 29.02 17.77 -24.65
CA LEU A 144 27.61 17.41 -24.55
C LEU A 144 26.77 18.04 -25.68
N GLU A 145 27.09 19.27 -26.07
CA GLU A 145 26.54 19.94 -27.24
C GLU A 145 26.76 19.11 -28.51
N THR A 146 28.00 18.67 -28.75
CA THR A 146 28.36 17.83 -29.91
C THR A 146 27.61 16.50 -29.89
N ASP A 147 27.52 15.89 -28.70
CA ASP A 147 26.81 14.64 -28.49
C ASP A 147 25.30 14.77 -28.77
N ILE A 148 24.69 15.88 -28.34
CA ILE A 148 23.29 16.19 -28.62
C ILE A 148 23.06 16.44 -30.11
N GLN A 149 23.95 17.18 -30.79
CA GLN A 149 23.87 17.40 -32.24
C GLN A 149 23.87 16.08 -33.01
N SER A 150 24.76 15.15 -32.66
CA SER A 150 24.82 13.84 -33.33
C SER A 150 23.55 13.01 -33.11
N ALA A 151 23.00 13.00 -31.90
CA ALA A 151 21.78 12.28 -31.58
C ALA A 151 20.55 12.90 -32.27
N TYR A 152 20.49 14.23 -32.35
CA TYR A 152 19.40 14.96 -32.99
C TYR A 152 19.28 14.65 -34.48
N VAL A 153 20.40 14.59 -35.22
CA VAL A 153 20.39 14.25 -36.65
C VAL A 153 19.76 12.87 -36.90
N VAL A 154 20.10 11.88 -36.07
CA VAL A 154 19.53 10.53 -36.17
C VAL A 154 18.04 10.55 -35.81
N ALA A 155 17.67 11.23 -34.73
CA ALA A 155 16.28 11.36 -34.28
C ALA A 155 15.37 12.02 -35.33
N MET A 156 15.85 13.04 -36.04
CA MET A 156 15.08 13.68 -37.11
C MET A 156 14.95 12.82 -38.37
N ALA A 157 15.96 12.01 -38.69
CA ALA A 157 15.84 11.02 -39.76
C ALA A 157 14.78 9.95 -39.43
N GLU A 158 14.64 9.56 -38.16
CA GLU A 158 13.55 8.67 -37.72
C GLU A 158 12.17 9.35 -37.83
N MET A 159 12.06 10.66 -37.53
CA MET A 159 10.83 11.41 -37.76
C MET A 159 10.43 11.39 -39.23
N ASP A 160 11.38 11.64 -40.14
CA ASP A 160 11.14 11.58 -41.60
C ASP A 160 10.64 10.19 -42.02
N ALA A 161 11.27 9.13 -41.54
CA ALA A 161 10.85 7.75 -41.82
C ALA A 161 9.44 7.44 -41.30
N VAL A 162 9.06 7.98 -40.14
CA VAL A 162 7.68 7.88 -39.66
C VAL A 162 6.74 8.61 -40.61
N GLY A 163 7.03 9.86 -40.99
CA GLY A 163 6.21 10.62 -41.94
C GLY A 163 5.96 9.88 -43.26
N ASP A 164 7.01 9.32 -43.86
CA ASP A 164 6.91 8.51 -45.09
C ASP A 164 6.02 7.27 -44.88
N SER A 165 6.14 6.60 -43.73
CA SER A 165 5.32 5.44 -43.35
C SER A 165 3.84 5.80 -43.18
N LEU A 166 3.53 6.94 -42.54
CA LEU A 166 2.14 7.40 -42.37
C LEU A 166 1.46 7.66 -43.72
N ILE A 167 2.20 8.25 -44.68
CA ILE A 167 1.72 8.47 -46.06
C ILE A 167 1.52 7.14 -46.78
N ALA A 168 2.49 6.24 -46.70
CA ALA A 168 2.42 4.92 -47.35
C ALA A 168 1.22 4.08 -46.87
N LYS A 169 0.88 4.19 -45.58
CA LYS A 169 -0.27 3.52 -44.95
C LYS A 169 -1.60 4.25 -45.17
N ASN A 170 -1.62 5.37 -45.88
CA ASN A 170 -2.82 6.19 -46.15
C ASN A 170 -3.57 6.61 -44.87
N LEU A 171 -2.84 6.98 -43.81
CA LEU A 171 -3.49 7.40 -42.58
C LEU A 171 -4.23 8.75 -42.72
N PRO A 172 -5.23 9.03 -41.85
CA PRO A 172 -6.02 10.25 -41.93
C PRO A 172 -5.17 11.51 -41.89
N GLN A 173 -5.61 12.57 -42.61
CA GLN A 173 -4.90 13.85 -42.68
C GLN A 173 -4.60 14.44 -41.29
N THR A 174 -5.49 14.22 -40.32
CA THR A 174 -5.30 14.67 -38.94
C THR A 174 -4.04 14.07 -38.27
N ILE A 175 -3.64 12.84 -38.64
CA ILE A 175 -2.42 12.20 -38.14
C ILE A 175 -1.18 12.80 -38.81
N LEU A 176 -1.25 13.07 -40.12
CA LEU A 176 -0.19 13.76 -40.87
C LEU A 176 0.04 15.18 -40.31
N ASP A 177 -1.02 15.93 -40.06
CA ASP A 177 -0.94 17.29 -39.51
C ASP A 177 -0.31 17.31 -38.10
N ARG A 178 -0.63 16.31 -37.26
CA ARG A 178 0.00 16.14 -35.93
C ARG A 178 1.49 15.83 -36.06
N HIS A 179 1.86 14.99 -37.03
CA HIS A 179 3.25 14.67 -37.30
C HIS A 179 4.06 15.92 -37.70
N ASP A 180 3.57 16.68 -38.68
CA ASP A 180 4.21 17.90 -39.15
C ASP A 180 4.33 18.96 -38.04
N THR A 181 3.29 19.08 -37.21
CA THR A 181 3.28 19.99 -36.06
C THR A 181 4.33 19.60 -35.03
N ALA A 182 4.41 18.32 -34.66
CA ALA A 182 5.37 17.83 -33.68
C ALA A 182 6.81 18.00 -34.19
N LYS A 183 7.07 17.67 -35.45
CA LYS A 183 8.37 17.86 -36.10
C LYS A 183 8.81 19.32 -36.05
N SER A 184 7.92 20.24 -36.43
CA SER A 184 8.21 21.68 -36.39
C SER A 184 8.49 22.19 -34.97
N GLN A 185 7.74 21.71 -33.97
CA GLN A 185 7.97 22.09 -32.56
C GLN A 185 9.35 21.65 -32.06
N ILE A 186 9.76 20.41 -32.38
CA ILE A 186 11.07 19.87 -32.02
C ILE A 186 12.18 20.71 -32.67
N GLU A 187 12.07 21.03 -33.97
CA GLU A 187 13.06 21.84 -34.69
C GLU A 187 13.24 23.23 -34.09
N ILE A 188 12.13 23.89 -33.73
CA ILE A 188 12.15 25.22 -33.11
C ILE A 188 12.83 25.16 -31.75
N LYS A 189 12.46 24.20 -30.90
CA LYS A 189 12.99 24.04 -29.54
C LYS A 189 14.47 23.65 -29.53
N TYR A 190 14.85 22.75 -30.42
CA TYR A 190 16.24 22.38 -30.61
C TYR A 190 17.09 23.58 -31.06
N THR A 191 16.62 24.34 -32.04
CA THR A 191 17.35 25.53 -32.53
C THR A 191 17.57 26.56 -31.42
N ALA A 192 16.54 26.81 -30.60
CA ALA A 192 16.64 27.72 -29.45
C ALA A 192 17.66 27.22 -28.42
N LEU A 193 17.64 25.92 -28.10
CA LEU A 193 18.60 25.31 -27.17
C LEU A 193 20.04 25.45 -27.68
N MET A 194 20.30 25.13 -28.95
CA MET A 194 21.62 25.23 -29.54
C MET A 194 22.13 26.68 -29.59
N GLN A 195 21.24 27.64 -29.84
CA GLN A 195 21.58 29.06 -29.78
C GLN A 195 21.96 29.50 -28.36
N ALA A 196 21.24 29.05 -27.34
CA ALA A 196 21.55 29.33 -25.94
C ALA A 196 22.91 28.74 -25.53
N LEU A 197 23.18 27.49 -25.90
CA LEU A 197 24.48 26.83 -25.69
C LEU A 197 25.63 27.58 -26.36
N ASN A 198 25.48 27.93 -27.64
CA ASN A 198 26.51 28.66 -28.37
C ASN A 198 26.76 30.05 -27.76
N THR A 199 25.72 30.72 -27.25
CA THR A 199 25.86 32.01 -26.56
C THR A 199 26.70 31.87 -25.29
N LEU A 200 26.47 30.81 -24.49
CA LEU A 200 27.28 30.52 -23.31
C LEU A 200 28.73 30.19 -23.67
N ASN A 201 28.95 29.34 -24.69
CA ASN A 201 30.27 28.92 -25.13
C ASN A 201 31.12 30.05 -25.76
N THR A 202 30.49 31.14 -26.20
CA THR A 202 31.18 32.28 -26.85
C THR A 202 31.20 33.56 -26.02
N ALA A 203 30.63 33.54 -24.81
CA ALA A 203 30.65 34.68 -23.91
C ALA A 203 32.10 35.02 -23.48
N ASP A 204 32.46 36.31 -23.62
CA ASP A 204 33.81 36.83 -23.44
C ASP A 204 34.01 37.59 -22.11
N SER A 205 32.99 37.57 -21.25
CA SER A 205 32.99 38.19 -19.91
C SER A 205 32.16 37.39 -18.91
N GLU A 206 32.48 37.53 -17.63
CA GLU A 206 31.74 36.90 -16.51
C GLU A 206 30.25 37.28 -16.52
N GLU A 207 29.93 38.57 -16.64
CA GLU A 207 28.54 39.06 -16.71
C GLU A 207 27.79 38.49 -17.93
N GLY A 208 28.49 38.35 -19.07
CA GLY A 208 27.95 37.71 -20.27
C GLY A 208 27.69 36.21 -20.08
N GLN A 209 28.58 35.50 -19.38
CA GLN A 209 28.41 34.09 -19.06
C GLN A 209 27.23 33.86 -18.10
N ASP A 210 27.06 34.71 -17.07
CA ASP A 210 25.93 34.62 -16.14
C ASP A 210 24.59 34.79 -16.85
N ILE A 211 24.45 35.81 -17.71
CA ILE A 211 23.24 36.04 -18.50
C ILE A 211 22.96 34.85 -19.45
N ALA A 212 24.00 34.33 -20.11
CA ALA A 212 23.86 33.20 -21.02
C ALA A 212 23.47 31.90 -20.27
N LEU A 213 24.05 31.66 -19.09
CA LEU A 213 23.74 30.51 -18.25
C LEU A 213 22.31 30.60 -17.70
N GLU A 214 21.85 31.78 -17.28
CA GLU A 214 20.47 32.00 -16.86
C GLU A 214 19.49 31.75 -18.03
N SER A 215 19.79 32.25 -19.23
CA SER A 215 18.97 32.01 -20.41
C SER A 215 18.90 30.52 -20.76
N LEU A 216 20.02 29.80 -20.71
CA LEU A 216 20.08 28.36 -20.96
C LEU A 216 19.30 27.58 -19.89
N THR A 217 19.45 27.98 -18.63
CA THR A 217 18.70 27.41 -17.49
C THR A 217 17.20 27.57 -17.70
N ASN A 218 16.74 28.77 -18.06
CA ASN A 218 15.33 29.05 -18.32
C ASN A 218 14.78 28.24 -19.51
N GLU A 219 15.57 28.06 -20.58
CA GLU A 219 15.13 27.21 -21.69
C GLU A 219 14.98 25.76 -21.22
N LEU A 220 15.97 25.20 -20.51
CA LEU A 220 15.98 23.79 -20.07
C LEU A 220 14.97 23.47 -18.96
N GLN A 221 14.76 24.37 -18.00
CA GLN A 221 13.84 24.17 -16.88
C GLN A 221 12.40 23.97 -17.35
N ASN A 222 12.00 24.70 -18.40
CA ASN A 222 10.67 24.62 -19.00
C ASN A 222 10.47 23.40 -19.93
N GLN A 223 11.48 22.55 -20.11
CA GLN A 223 11.40 21.35 -20.94
C GLN A 223 11.30 20.08 -20.10
N ARG A 224 10.62 19.08 -20.64
CA ARG A 224 10.58 17.72 -20.12
C ARG A 224 11.34 16.77 -21.04
N PHE A 225 12.26 16.03 -20.44
CA PHE A 225 13.06 14.98 -21.11
C PHE A 225 12.89 13.60 -20.46
N LYS A 226 12.32 13.54 -19.25
CA LYS A 226 11.97 12.31 -18.51
C LYS A 226 10.65 12.46 -17.76
N ARG A 227 10.05 11.33 -17.37
CA ARG A 227 8.87 11.28 -16.49
C ARG A 227 9.18 11.96 -15.14
N PRO A 228 8.28 12.78 -14.58
CA PRO A 228 8.43 13.27 -13.21
C PRO A 228 8.13 12.14 -12.22
N ASN A 229 8.89 12.10 -11.13
CA ASN A 229 8.67 11.15 -10.04
C ASN A 229 7.57 11.67 -9.11
N ALA A 230 6.89 10.77 -8.39
CA ALA A 230 5.93 11.17 -7.37
C ALA A 230 6.61 12.03 -6.30
N PRO A 231 5.98 13.11 -5.80
CA PRO A 231 6.51 13.83 -4.66
C PRO A 231 6.47 12.92 -3.43
N PHE A 232 7.50 13.01 -2.60
CA PHE A 232 7.56 12.29 -1.33
C PHE A 232 7.27 13.22 -0.17
N ASP A 233 6.32 12.80 0.68
CA ASP A 233 6.04 13.46 1.94
C ASP A 233 6.65 12.63 3.09
N PRO A 234 7.77 13.06 3.68
CA PRO A 234 8.43 12.30 4.75
C PRO A 234 7.62 12.23 6.05
N GLN A 235 6.53 13.00 6.17
CA GLN A 235 5.65 12.98 7.35
C GLN A 235 4.43 12.07 7.17
N ASN A 236 4.18 11.59 5.94
CA ASN A 236 3.04 10.75 5.60
C ASN A 236 3.52 9.48 4.89
N LEU A 237 4.09 8.56 5.68
CA LEU A 237 4.57 7.28 5.17
C LEU A 237 3.39 6.34 4.82
N PRO A 238 3.46 5.57 3.72
CA PRO A 238 2.34 4.79 3.20
C PRO A 238 1.97 3.61 4.12
N PHE A 239 2.93 3.00 4.80
CA PHE A 239 2.67 1.91 5.75
C PHE A 239 2.76 2.48 7.16
N ASN A 240 1.63 2.59 7.85
CA ASN A 240 1.58 3.28 9.13
C ASN A 240 0.52 2.75 10.09
N THR A 241 0.63 3.21 11.34
CA THR A 241 -0.45 3.11 12.34
C THR A 241 -1.10 4.49 12.49
N PRO A 242 -2.44 4.61 12.42
CA PRO A 242 -3.10 5.91 12.57
C PRO A 242 -2.83 6.53 13.95
N SER A 243 -2.74 7.86 14.06
CA SER A 243 -2.59 8.51 15.38
C SER A 243 -3.69 8.10 16.38
N GLN A 244 -3.33 7.92 17.65
CA GLN A 244 -4.26 7.61 18.74
C GLN A 244 -5.08 8.82 19.23
N ASP A 245 -4.73 10.01 18.75
CA ASP A 245 -5.32 11.27 19.19
C ASP A 245 -6.77 11.40 18.72
N VAL A 246 -7.65 11.61 19.68
CA VAL A 246 -9.08 11.82 19.46
C VAL A 246 -9.60 12.87 20.41
N ARG A 247 -10.72 13.49 20.05
CA ARG A 247 -11.46 14.36 20.96
C ARG A 247 -12.11 13.57 22.10
N ALA A 248 -12.41 14.26 23.19
CA ALA A 248 -13.26 13.72 24.24
C ALA A 248 -14.69 13.44 23.72
N PRO A 249 -15.38 12.44 24.29
CA PRO A 249 -16.77 12.13 23.96
C PRO A 249 -17.70 13.21 24.54
N ALA A 250 -18.79 13.48 23.84
CA ALA A 250 -19.80 14.44 24.25
C ALA A 250 -20.43 14.06 25.61
N THR A 251 -20.74 15.06 26.44
CA THR A 251 -21.40 14.86 27.74
C THR A 251 -22.85 15.37 27.74
N SER A 252 -23.30 15.98 26.65
CA SER A 252 -24.67 16.46 26.46
C SER A 252 -25.17 16.21 25.03
N THR A 253 -26.50 16.21 24.83
CA THR A 253 -27.12 16.08 23.50
C THR A 253 -26.76 17.25 22.57
N ASN A 254 -26.58 18.46 23.11
CA ASN A 254 -26.19 19.62 22.32
C ASN A 254 -24.76 19.47 21.76
N ASP A 255 -23.84 18.92 22.55
CA ASP A 255 -22.47 18.64 22.10
C ASP A 255 -22.47 17.55 21.03
N LEU A 256 -23.28 16.49 21.20
CA LEU A 256 -23.48 15.44 20.19
C LEU A 256 -23.95 16.02 18.85
N LEU A 257 -25.01 16.85 18.86
CA LEU A 257 -25.53 17.49 17.64
C LEU A 257 -24.48 18.38 16.95
N THR A 258 -23.70 19.11 17.75
CA THR A 258 -22.61 19.96 17.24
C THR A 258 -21.53 19.11 16.58
N HIS A 259 -21.10 18.02 17.21
CA HIS A 259 -20.11 17.09 16.67
C HIS A 259 -20.59 16.40 15.39
N LEU A 260 -21.87 16.01 15.34
CA LEU A 260 -22.50 15.40 14.17
C LEU A 260 -22.88 16.42 13.09
N LYS A 261 -22.66 17.72 13.31
CA LYS A 261 -23.07 18.79 12.40
C LYS A 261 -24.57 18.73 12.05
N ILE A 262 -25.40 18.22 12.95
CA ILE A 262 -26.85 18.15 12.78
C ILE A 262 -27.44 19.46 13.27
N ASN A 263 -28.18 20.16 12.41
CA ASN A 263 -28.93 21.34 12.82
C ASN A 263 -30.25 20.91 13.47
N PRO A 264 -30.44 21.07 14.80
CA PRO A 264 -31.67 20.65 15.46
C PRO A 264 -32.91 21.42 15.00
N PHE A 265 -32.73 22.55 14.29
CA PHE A 265 -33.81 23.42 13.84
C PHE A 265 -34.17 23.27 12.36
N GLU A 266 -33.49 22.41 11.61
CA GLU A 266 -33.66 22.30 10.15
C GLU A 266 -35.12 21.98 9.76
N ASN A 267 -35.74 21.03 10.44
CA ASN A 267 -37.15 20.67 10.26
C ASN A 267 -38.15 21.69 10.84
N TYR A 268 -37.71 22.61 11.72
CA TYR A 268 -38.56 23.61 12.36
C TYR A 268 -38.68 24.91 11.54
N THR A 269 -37.74 25.16 10.62
CA THR A 269 -37.79 26.31 9.72
C THR A 269 -38.95 26.23 8.71
N GLN A 270 -39.40 25.01 8.34
CA GLN A 270 -40.58 24.83 7.49
C GLN A 270 -41.91 25.02 8.26
N VAL A 271 -41.93 24.77 9.57
CA VAL A 271 -43.13 24.95 10.41
C VAL A 271 -43.33 26.41 10.79
N ALA A 272 -42.25 27.19 10.98
CA ALA A 272 -42.32 28.61 11.28
C ALA A 272 -42.95 29.47 10.16
N ALA A 273 -43.07 28.94 8.94
CA ALA A 273 -43.75 29.60 7.82
C ALA A 273 -45.29 29.44 7.87
N ASN A 274 -45.82 28.49 8.64
CA ASN A 274 -47.25 28.22 8.76
C ASN A 274 -47.71 28.35 10.23
N GLN A 275 -48.23 29.54 10.56
CA GLN A 275 -49.02 29.90 11.75
C GLN A 275 -48.65 29.28 13.11
N MET A 276 -48.23 30.14 14.04
CA MET A 276 -47.99 29.84 15.45
C MET A 276 -49.23 29.26 16.15
N ASP A 277 -49.28 27.94 16.34
CA ASP A 277 -50.16 27.27 17.31
C ASP A 277 -49.30 26.71 18.46
N PRO A 278 -49.49 27.20 19.71
CA PRO A 278 -48.82 26.67 20.89
C PRO A 278 -49.09 25.18 21.17
N GLN A 279 -50.23 24.63 20.73
CA GLN A 279 -50.52 23.19 20.86
C GLN A 279 -49.71 22.33 19.88
N LEU A 280 -49.37 22.83 18.69
CA LEU A 280 -48.44 22.15 17.78
C LEU A 280 -47.01 22.11 18.35
N TRP A 281 -46.63 23.09 19.18
CA TRP A 281 -45.38 23.04 19.94
C TRP A 281 -45.42 21.95 21.01
N GLU A 282 -46.50 21.85 21.78
CA GLU A 282 -46.64 20.83 22.82
C GLU A 282 -46.75 19.41 22.22
N ASP A 283 -47.45 19.24 21.08
CA ASP A 283 -47.54 17.98 20.30
C ASP A 283 -46.23 17.61 19.58
N ALA A 284 -45.43 18.60 19.15
CA ALA A 284 -44.11 18.39 18.55
C ALA A 284 -43.04 18.04 19.60
N PHE A 285 -43.16 18.55 20.84
CA PHE A 285 -42.33 18.15 21.98
C PHE A 285 -42.86 16.89 22.69
N SER A 286 -44.12 16.50 22.47
CA SER A 286 -44.68 15.19 22.86
C SER A 286 -44.65 14.17 21.72
N THR A 287 -43.70 14.33 20.79
CA THR A 287 -43.69 13.74 19.46
C THR A 287 -44.02 12.24 19.47
N ASN A 288 -44.98 11.90 18.62
CA ASN A 288 -45.35 10.58 18.11
C ASN A 288 -44.15 9.61 18.09
N ASN A 289 -43.96 8.85 19.16
CA ASN A 289 -42.80 7.97 19.36
C ASN A 289 -42.95 6.61 18.66
N GLY A 290 -43.86 6.52 17.69
CA GLY A 290 -44.11 5.33 16.87
C GLY A 290 -43.14 5.24 15.69
N PRO A 291 -43.05 4.07 15.04
CA PRO A 291 -42.25 3.88 13.84
C PRO A 291 -42.76 4.69 12.66
N THR A 292 -41.84 5.12 11.81
CA THR A 292 -42.12 5.79 10.54
C THR A 292 -41.75 4.89 9.36
N GLN A 293 -42.16 5.25 8.15
CA GLN A 293 -41.77 4.51 6.95
C GLN A 293 -40.24 4.54 6.72
N ALA A 294 -39.57 5.63 7.09
CA ALA A 294 -38.11 5.73 7.00
C ALA A 294 -37.38 4.69 7.87
N ASP A 295 -38.02 4.20 8.93
CA ASP A 295 -37.48 3.14 9.79
C ASP A 295 -37.62 1.74 9.16
N LEU A 296 -38.32 1.61 8.04
CA LEU A 296 -38.46 0.39 7.23
C LEU A 296 -37.73 0.48 5.88
N ASP A 297 -37.52 1.68 5.36
CA ASP A 297 -36.95 1.88 4.04
C ASP A 297 -35.46 1.46 3.96
N PRO A 298 -34.98 0.96 2.81
CA PRO A 298 -33.56 0.70 2.59
C PRO A 298 -32.77 2.02 2.62
N THR A 299 -31.55 1.97 3.14
CA THR A 299 -30.58 3.07 3.08
C THR A 299 -29.28 2.63 2.41
N LEU A 300 -28.32 3.56 2.25
CA LEU A 300 -26.99 3.23 1.69
C LEU A 300 -26.27 2.21 2.58
N GLU A 301 -26.28 2.41 3.89
CA GLU A 301 -25.66 1.51 4.87
C GLU A 301 -26.47 0.23 5.14
N SER A 302 -27.80 0.30 5.07
CA SER A 302 -28.71 -0.83 5.32
C SER A 302 -29.57 -1.14 4.10
N PRO A 303 -28.98 -1.62 2.98
CA PRO A 303 -29.74 -2.07 1.83
C PRO A 303 -30.49 -3.38 2.13
N LEU A 304 -31.59 -3.60 1.40
CA LEU A 304 -32.36 -4.85 1.45
C LEU A 304 -32.01 -5.71 0.23
N THR A 305 -30.77 -6.21 0.19
CA THR A 305 -30.28 -7.11 -0.86
C THR A 305 -30.91 -8.49 -0.75
N ASP A 306 -30.81 -9.30 -1.80
CA ASP A 306 -31.32 -10.68 -1.80
C ASP A 306 -30.67 -11.52 -0.69
N ASP A 307 -29.35 -11.41 -0.49
CA ASP A 307 -28.63 -12.11 0.60
C ASP A 307 -29.17 -11.75 2.00
N ILE A 308 -29.49 -10.46 2.21
CA ILE A 308 -30.06 -9.97 3.47
C ILE A 308 -31.47 -10.51 3.67
N ALA A 309 -32.30 -10.50 2.62
CA ALA A 309 -33.65 -11.04 2.67
C ALA A 309 -33.66 -12.56 2.94
N ASP A 310 -32.77 -13.30 2.29
CA ASP A 310 -32.60 -14.74 2.45
C ASP A 310 -32.14 -15.08 3.87
N LEU A 311 -31.14 -14.36 4.40
CA LEU A 311 -30.69 -14.55 5.77
C LEU A 311 -31.79 -14.18 6.79
N ALA A 312 -32.53 -13.10 6.57
CA ALA A 312 -33.67 -12.73 7.42
C ALA A 312 -34.74 -13.83 7.44
N ALA A 313 -35.03 -14.47 6.30
CA ALA A 313 -35.94 -15.60 6.21
C ALA A 313 -35.39 -16.86 6.93
N GLN A 314 -34.10 -17.16 6.78
CA GLN A 314 -33.43 -18.26 7.51
C GLN A 314 -33.49 -18.06 9.04
N LEU A 315 -33.48 -16.80 9.49
CA LEU A 315 -33.63 -16.40 10.89
C LEU A 315 -35.10 -16.21 11.29
N ASN A 316 -36.03 -16.83 10.55
CA ASN A 316 -37.47 -16.84 10.80
C ASN A 316 -38.14 -15.46 10.86
N HIS A 317 -37.49 -14.44 10.28
CA HIS A 317 -37.86 -13.04 10.47
C HIS A 317 -38.01 -12.65 11.95
N ASN A 318 -37.31 -13.31 12.87
CA ASN A 318 -37.51 -13.15 14.30
C ASN A 318 -36.46 -12.17 14.88
N PRO A 319 -36.87 -11.11 15.61
CA PRO A 319 -35.91 -10.12 16.09
C PRO A 319 -34.90 -10.68 17.11
N VAL A 320 -35.28 -11.70 17.90
CA VAL A 320 -34.34 -12.37 18.82
C VAL A 320 -33.33 -13.19 18.03
N ASP A 321 -33.78 -14.03 17.10
CA ASP A 321 -32.88 -14.88 16.30
C ASP A 321 -31.92 -14.02 15.45
N ILE A 322 -32.43 -12.91 14.88
CA ILE A 322 -31.63 -11.93 14.15
C ILE A 322 -30.58 -11.29 15.04
N TYR A 323 -30.98 -10.73 16.18
CA TYR A 323 -30.05 -10.08 17.11
C TYR A 323 -28.96 -11.06 17.59
N THR A 324 -29.37 -12.26 18.02
CA THR A 324 -28.47 -13.30 18.49
C THR A 324 -27.49 -13.74 17.39
N TRP A 325 -27.96 -13.89 16.15
CA TRP A 325 -27.09 -14.25 15.03
C TRP A 325 -26.05 -13.18 14.74
N VAL A 326 -26.44 -11.90 14.68
CA VAL A 326 -25.49 -10.79 14.42
C VAL A 326 -24.47 -10.70 15.57
N HIS A 327 -24.92 -10.79 16.83
CA HIS A 327 -24.02 -10.77 17.99
C HIS A 327 -23.00 -11.92 17.94
N ASN A 328 -23.44 -13.13 17.66
CA ASN A 328 -22.60 -14.33 17.73
C ASN A 328 -21.72 -14.54 16.49
N THR A 329 -22.03 -13.90 15.36
CA THR A 329 -21.34 -14.14 14.08
C THR A 329 -20.37 -13.01 13.71
N ILE A 330 -20.71 -11.75 14.01
CA ILE A 330 -19.93 -10.61 13.53
C ILE A 330 -18.81 -10.25 14.52
N ARG A 331 -17.55 -10.29 14.10
CA ARG A 331 -16.40 -9.86 14.90
C ARG A 331 -16.36 -8.34 15.00
N PHE A 332 -16.14 -7.81 16.21
CA PHE A 332 -16.07 -6.37 16.44
C PHE A 332 -14.71 -5.80 16.02
N ILE A 333 -14.73 -4.62 15.39
CA ILE A 333 -13.56 -3.81 15.06
C ILE A 333 -13.73 -2.43 15.74
N PRO A 334 -12.75 -1.96 16.54
CA PRO A 334 -12.88 -0.72 17.31
C PRO A 334 -12.62 0.54 16.47
N SER A 335 -13.32 0.71 15.34
CA SER A 335 -13.24 1.90 14.48
C SER A 335 -14.49 2.80 14.56
N TYR A 336 -14.33 4.06 14.17
CA TYR A 336 -15.36 5.09 14.23
C TYR A 336 -15.91 5.47 12.85
N GLY A 337 -17.23 5.61 12.73
CA GLY A 337 -17.91 6.00 11.48
C GLY A 337 -18.41 4.83 10.65
N SER A 338 -19.23 5.12 9.64
CA SER A 338 -19.70 4.17 8.62
C SER A 338 -18.60 3.94 7.59
N ILE A 339 -18.15 2.69 7.45
CA ILE A 339 -17.03 2.31 6.57
C ILE A 339 -17.50 1.40 5.44
N GLN A 340 -18.21 0.31 5.74
CA GLN A 340 -18.50 -0.75 4.76
C GLN A 340 -19.98 -1.15 4.68
N GLY A 341 -20.81 -0.79 5.66
CA GLY A 341 -22.25 -1.03 5.65
C GLY A 341 -22.64 -2.52 5.82
N ALA A 342 -23.93 -2.81 5.66
CA ALA A 342 -24.52 -4.11 5.97
C ALA A 342 -23.99 -5.25 5.09
N GLN A 343 -23.95 -5.07 3.77
CA GLN A 343 -23.57 -6.14 2.84
C GLN A 343 -22.12 -6.60 3.06
N MET A 344 -21.16 -5.66 3.12
CA MET A 344 -19.76 -6.03 3.34
C MET A 344 -19.53 -6.57 4.76
N THR A 345 -20.30 -6.14 5.76
CA THR A 345 -20.25 -6.72 7.12
C THR A 345 -20.78 -8.15 7.14
N LEU A 346 -21.83 -8.44 6.36
CA LEU A 346 -22.33 -9.79 6.18
C LEU A 346 -21.29 -10.68 5.51
N GLU A 347 -20.58 -10.19 4.51
CA GLU A 347 -19.58 -10.97 3.77
C GLU A 347 -18.31 -11.19 4.60
N THR A 348 -17.71 -10.12 5.13
CA THR A 348 -16.46 -10.21 5.91
C THR A 348 -16.61 -10.81 7.30
N LYS A 349 -17.86 -10.96 7.80
CA LYS A 349 -18.22 -11.38 9.17
C LYS A 349 -17.52 -10.56 10.26
N ARG A 350 -17.23 -9.29 9.96
CA ARG A 350 -16.58 -8.35 10.88
C ARG A 350 -17.09 -6.94 10.61
N GLY A 351 -17.10 -6.09 11.61
CA GLY A 351 -17.54 -4.71 11.47
C GLY A 351 -17.41 -3.93 12.75
N ASN A 352 -17.39 -2.60 12.63
CA ASN A 352 -17.46 -1.72 13.78
C ASN A 352 -18.90 -1.55 14.28
N ALA A 353 -19.11 -0.64 15.23
CA ALA A 353 -20.42 -0.40 15.83
C ALA A 353 -21.49 0.01 14.78
N ILE A 354 -21.16 0.93 13.86
CA ILE A 354 -22.09 1.41 12.84
C ILE A 354 -22.32 0.35 11.77
N ASP A 355 -21.27 -0.31 11.29
CA ASP A 355 -21.37 -1.34 10.26
C ASP A 355 -22.16 -2.56 10.77
N THR A 356 -21.93 -2.98 12.02
CA THR A 356 -22.70 -4.04 12.71
C THR A 356 -24.16 -3.62 12.93
N ALA A 357 -24.40 -2.39 13.38
CA ALA A 357 -25.76 -1.84 13.51
C ALA A 357 -26.47 -1.78 12.16
N SER A 358 -25.75 -1.48 11.08
CA SER A 358 -26.29 -1.42 9.73
C SER A 358 -26.76 -2.78 9.24
N LEU A 359 -25.99 -3.84 9.49
CA LEU A 359 -26.40 -5.22 9.20
C LEU A 359 -27.63 -5.64 10.02
N LEU A 360 -27.64 -5.35 11.32
CA LEU A 360 -28.77 -5.64 12.19
C LEU A 360 -30.05 -4.92 11.72
N ILE A 361 -29.95 -3.62 11.39
CA ILE A 361 -31.06 -2.84 10.85
C ILE A 361 -31.55 -3.42 9.51
N ALA A 362 -30.64 -3.78 8.59
CA ALA A 362 -31.02 -4.34 7.30
C ALA A 362 -31.83 -5.65 7.44
N LEU A 363 -31.39 -6.56 8.32
CA LEU A 363 -32.09 -7.82 8.60
C LEU A 363 -33.46 -7.60 9.27
N LEU A 364 -33.55 -6.64 10.20
CA LEU A 364 -34.81 -6.27 10.86
C LEU A 364 -35.80 -5.64 9.87
N ARG A 365 -35.34 -4.69 9.04
CA ARG A 365 -36.17 -4.05 8.00
C ARG A 365 -36.63 -5.04 6.94
N ALA A 366 -35.76 -5.95 6.50
CA ALA A 366 -36.13 -7.08 5.62
C ALA A 366 -37.22 -7.98 6.24
N SER A 367 -37.30 -8.01 7.57
CA SER A 367 -38.30 -8.75 8.35
C SER A 367 -39.57 -7.95 8.65
N GLY A 368 -39.70 -6.74 8.10
CA GLY A 368 -40.82 -5.83 8.34
C GLY A 368 -40.83 -5.19 9.72
N ILE A 369 -39.69 -5.19 10.42
CA ILE A 369 -39.53 -4.64 11.76
C ILE A 369 -38.88 -3.25 11.63
N PRO A 370 -39.57 -2.16 12.02
CA PRO A 370 -38.99 -0.83 11.99
C PRO A 370 -37.75 -0.77 12.87
N ALA A 371 -36.63 -0.29 12.33
CA ALA A 371 -35.36 -0.22 13.02
C ALA A 371 -34.60 1.06 12.65
N ARG A 372 -33.88 1.62 13.62
CA ARG A 372 -33.12 2.86 13.47
C ARG A 372 -31.84 2.83 14.30
N TYR A 373 -30.88 3.67 13.93
CA TYR A 373 -29.66 3.84 14.69
C TYR A 373 -29.92 4.73 15.91
N ALA A 374 -29.21 4.44 16.98
CA ALA A 374 -29.10 5.28 18.15
C ALA A 374 -27.63 5.53 18.46
N TYR A 375 -27.30 6.79 18.76
CA TYR A 375 -25.93 7.26 18.96
C TYR A 375 -25.81 8.09 20.24
N GLY A 376 -24.73 7.88 20.99
CA GLY A 376 -24.46 8.64 22.21
C GLY A 376 -23.18 8.22 22.92
N SER A 377 -22.97 8.74 24.14
CA SER A 377 -21.81 8.40 24.95
C SER A 377 -22.14 7.32 25.99
N ILE A 378 -21.31 6.29 26.03
CA ILE A 378 -21.42 5.15 26.95
C ILE A 378 -20.24 5.14 27.91
N LYS A 379 -20.41 4.45 29.03
CA LYS A 379 -19.36 4.21 30.02
C LYS A 379 -19.21 2.71 30.26
N VAL A 380 -18.01 2.21 30.00
CA VAL A 380 -17.65 0.79 30.08
C VAL A 380 -16.60 0.61 31.18
N PRO A 381 -16.74 -0.38 32.08
CA PRO A 381 -15.72 -0.66 33.08
C PRO A 381 -14.47 -1.29 32.46
N ALA A 382 -13.34 -1.14 33.14
CA ALA A 382 -12.02 -1.43 32.59
C ALA A 382 -11.85 -2.88 32.10
N GLN A 383 -12.30 -3.87 32.88
CA GLN A 383 -12.11 -5.28 32.56
C GLN A 383 -12.88 -5.69 31.30
N GLU A 384 -14.14 -5.28 31.20
CA GLU A 384 -15.02 -5.58 30.07
C GLU A 384 -14.54 -4.87 28.80
N LEU A 385 -14.00 -3.65 28.94
CA LEU A 385 -13.44 -2.90 27.82
C LEU A 385 -12.17 -3.56 27.27
N MET A 386 -11.23 -3.92 28.14
CA MET A 386 -9.98 -4.59 27.77
C MET A 386 -10.23 -5.93 27.06
N ASN A 387 -11.20 -6.70 27.55
CA ASN A 387 -11.67 -7.91 26.88
C ASN A 387 -12.31 -7.61 25.51
N TRP A 388 -13.22 -6.63 25.45
CA TRP A 388 -13.98 -6.30 24.24
C TRP A 388 -13.10 -5.91 23.05
N VAL A 389 -12.03 -5.14 23.29
CA VAL A 389 -11.18 -4.62 22.19
C VAL A 389 -10.11 -5.58 21.70
N GLY A 390 -9.81 -6.68 22.41
CA GLY A 390 -8.75 -7.59 21.97
C GLY A 390 -7.97 -8.35 23.03
N ASN A 391 -8.38 -8.33 24.30
CA ASN A 391 -7.61 -8.89 25.44
C ASN A 391 -6.32 -8.14 25.77
N VAL A 392 -6.30 -6.83 25.52
CA VAL A 392 -5.20 -5.99 26.01
C VAL A 392 -5.18 -5.98 27.54
N GLN A 393 -4.02 -5.78 28.14
CA GLN A 393 -3.82 -5.92 29.59
C GLN A 393 -3.78 -4.58 30.34
N THR A 394 -3.79 -3.46 29.62
CA THR A 394 -3.84 -2.11 30.20
C THR A 394 -4.94 -1.24 29.59
N MET A 395 -5.42 -0.28 30.38
CA MET A 395 -6.39 0.72 29.90
C MET A 395 -5.79 1.67 28.87
N GLN A 396 -4.48 1.88 28.91
CA GLN A 396 -3.71 2.64 27.93
C GLN A 396 -3.71 1.93 26.59
N ALA A 397 -3.40 0.64 26.54
CA ALA A 397 -3.47 -0.16 25.32
C ALA A 397 -4.89 -0.15 24.71
N ALA A 398 -5.91 -0.39 25.55
CA ALA A 398 -7.32 -0.34 25.12
C ALA A 398 -7.69 1.05 24.58
N GLY A 399 -7.20 2.09 25.24
CA GLY A 399 -7.29 3.45 24.78
C GLY A 399 -6.68 3.59 23.40
N ASN A 400 -5.37 3.37 23.28
CA ASN A 400 -4.61 3.62 22.06
C ASN A 400 -5.26 2.97 20.84
N LEU A 401 -5.65 1.70 20.95
CA LEU A 401 -6.36 0.96 19.91
C LEU A 401 -7.66 1.65 19.45
N MET A 402 -8.56 2.01 20.38
CA MET A 402 -9.78 2.74 20.07
C MET A 402 -9.50 4.11 19.40
N GLY A 403 -8.35 4.72 19.67
CA GLY A 403 -7.97 6.03 19.09
C GLY A 403 -7.37 5.96 17.73
N GLN A 404 -6.57 4.94 17.51
CA GLN A 404 -6.12 4.58 16.18
C GLN A 404 -7.35 4.32 15.30
N GLY A 405 -8.40 3.68 15.83
CA GLY A 405 -9.71 3.54 15.16
C GLY A 405 -10.57 4.81 15.08
N GLY A 406 -10.16 5.91 15.73
CA GLY A 406 -10.81 7.22 15.68
C GLY A 406 -11.99 7.40 16.65
N ILE A 407 -12.22 6.48 17.59
CA ILE A 407 -13.34 6.54 18.54
C ILE A 407 -13.08 7.65 19.57
N PRO A 408 -13.95 8.68 19.66
CA PRO A 408 -13.88 9.69 20.71
C PRO A 408 -14.00 9.06 22.10
N ARG A 409 -12.98 9.24 22.95
CA ARG A 409 -12.93 8.60 24.28
C ARG A 409 -12.18 9.42 25.32
N VAL A 410 -12.35 9.03 26.58
CA VAL A 410 -11.52 9.48 27.71
C VAL A 410 -11.41 8.39 28.77
N ILE A 411 -10.19 8.12 29.26
CA ILE A 411 -9.94 7.23 30.40
C ILE A 411 -10.27 7.99 31.69
N MET A 412 -11.10 7.40 32.56
CA MET A 412 -11.55 8.02 33.79
C MET A 412 -10.84 7.44 35.01
N ASN A 413 -10.06 8.30 35.67
CA ASN A 413 -9.33 8.01 36.90
C ASN A 413 -10.18 8.29 38.14
N PHE A 414 -10.21 7.34 39.08
CA PHE A 414 -10.78 7.51 40.42
C PHE A 414 -9.75 7.02 41.45
N ASP A 415 -9.32 7.91 42.36
CA ASP A 415 -8.28 7.65 43.36
C ASP A 415 -6.95 7.13 42.78
N GLY A 416 -6.61 7.56 41.55
CA GLY A 416 -5.39 7.14 40.84
C GLY A 416 -5.48 5.76 40.18
N ILE A 417 -6.68 5.20 40.04
CA ILE A 417 -6.95 3.94 39.33
C ILE A 417 -7.88 4.20 38.14
N ASP A 418 -7.49 3.71 36.97
CA ASP A 418 -8.31 3.69 35.77
C ASP A 418 -9.47 2.70 35.93
N LYS A 419 -10.68 3.19 36.21
CA LYS A 419 -11.85 2.31 36.47
C LYS A 419 -12.78 2.14 35.28
N PHE A 420 -12.86 3.17 34.43
CA PHE A 420 -13.84 3.22 33.35
C PHE A 420 -13.26 3.97 32.15
N MET A 421 -13.78 3.66 30.97
CA MET A 421 -13.66 4.53 29.82
C MET A 421 -15.03 5.07 29.42
N ARG A 422 -15.09 6.36 29.10
CA ARG A 422 -16.23 6.94 28.41
C ARG A 422 -15.88 7.04 26.94
N LEU A 423 -16.78 6.60 26.06
CA LEU A 423 -16.61 6.68 24.61
C LEU A 423 -17.94 6.96 23.90
N GLU A 424 -17.88 7.49 22.67
CA GLU A 424 -19.04 7.60 21.80
C GLU A 424 -19.27 6.29 21.03
N HIS A 425 -20.54 5.88 20.91
CA HIS A 425 -20.91 4.56 20.42
C HIS A 425 -22.27 4.57 19.70
N THR A 426 -22.49 3.56 18.85
CA THR A 426 -23.73 3.37 18.07
C THR A 426 -24.34 2.01 18.39
N TRP A 427 -25.66 1.96 18.56
CA TRP A 427 -26.44 0.73 18.68
C TRP A 427 -27.75 0.86 17.88
N VAL A 428 -28.62 -0.14 17.95
CA VAL A 428 -29.90 -0.18 17.22
C VAL A 428 -31.07 -0.02 18.18
N GLU A 429 -32.12 0.69 17.76
CA GLU A 429 -33.46 0.55 18.33
C GLU A 429 -34.38 -0.11 17.31
N ALA A 430 -35.08 -1.16 17.72
CA ALA A 430 -36.06 -1.87 16.91
C ALA A 430 -37.45 -1.80 17.55
N TYR A 431 -38.49 -1.60 16.74
CA TYR A 431 -39.88 -1.55 17.17
C TYR A 431 -40.48 -2.96 17.17
N VAL A 432 -40.39 -3.64 18.31
CA VAL A 432 -40.70 -5.07 18.44
C VAL A 432 -41.96 -5.31 19.29
N ASP A 433 -42.60 -6.46 19.11
CA ASP A 433 -43.65 -6.94 20.01
C ASP A 433 -42.98 -7.34 21.32
N PHE A 434 -42.96 -6.41 22.27
CA PHE A 434 -42.28 -6.59 23.55
C PHE A 434 -43.23 -7.12 24.61
N GLU A 435 -44.47 -6.63 24.71
CA GLU A 435 -45.45 -7.13 25.66
C GLU A 435 -46.57 -7.93 24.95
N PRO A 436 -46.72 -9.25 25.20
CA PRO A 436 -46.03 -10.08 26.20
C PRO A 436 -44.86 -10.90 25.64
N SER A 437 -44.58 -10.84 24.33
CA SER A 437 -43.71 -11.83 23.68
C SER A 437 -42.22 -11.59 23.90
N ARG A 438 -41.83 -10.38 24.31
CA ARG A 438 -40.44 -9.98 24.58
C ARG A 438 -39.54 -10.15 23.35
N GLY A 439 -40.09 -9.95 22.16
CA GLY A 439 -39.43 -10.17 20.87
C GLY A 439 -39.40 -11.64 20.41
N MET A 440 -39.86 -12.60 21.22
CA MET A 440 -39.86 -14.02 20.84
C MET A 440 -40.82 -14.34 19.69
N LYS A 441 -41.74 -13.42 19.35
CA LYS A 441 -42.62 -13.52 18.19
C LYS A 441 -42.46 -12.29 17.33
N ASN A 442 -42.42 -12.49 16.01
CA ASN A 442 -42.52 -11.38 15.06
C ASN A 442 -44.01 -11.03 14.83
N HIS A 443 -44.53 -10.15 15.67
CA HIS A 443 -45.79 -9.45 15.48
C HIS A 443 -45.50 -7.95 15.35
N TYR A 444 -46.50 -7.18 14.90
CA TYR A 444 -46.36 -5.72 14.86
C TYR A 444 -46.00 -5.19 16.26
N GLY A 445 -44.95 -4.38 16.32
CA GLY A 445 -44.37 -3.98 17.59
C GLY A 445 -45.22 -3.04 18.43
N ASP A 446 -44.83 -2.92 19.69
CA ASP A 446 -45.44 -2.02 20.67
C ASP A 446 -44.41 -1.11 21.37
N HIS A 447 -43.13 -1.50 21.40
CA HIS A 447 -42.04 -0.75 22.04
C HIS A 447 -40.78 -0.68 21.18
N TRP A 448 -40.07 0.45 21.28
CA TRP A 448 -38.67 0.56 20.84
C TRP A 448 -37.77 -0.10 21.87
N ILE A 449 -37.00 -1.09 21.42
CA ILE A 449 -36.06 -1.83 22.25
C ILE A 449 -34.64 -1.61 21.74
N ALA A 450 -33.77 -1.16 22.63
CA ALA A 450 -32.36 -0.98 22.35
C ALA A 450 -31.62 -2.32 22.32
N MET A 451 -30.79 -2.51 21.31
CA MET A 451 -29.99 -3.71 21.09
C MET A 451 -28.65 -3.34 20.50
N ASP A 452 -27.57 -3.88 21.07
CA ASP A 452 -26.21 -3.64 20.63
C ASP A 452 -25.51 -4.97 20.38
N ALA A 453 -25.44 -5.36 19.11
CA ALA A 453 -24.78 -6.59 18.70
C ALA A 453 -23.26 -6.43 18.54
N SER A 454 -22.72 -5.21 18.69
CA SER A 454 -21.29 -4.91 18.57
C SER A 454 -20.56 -5.05 19.91
N TYR A 455 -21.24 -4.74 21.02
CA TYR A 455 -20.75 -5.05 22.37
C TYR A 455 -20.81 -6.55 22.63
N LYS A 456 -19.65 -7.13 22.91
CA LYS A 456 -19.53 -8.55 23.26
C LYS A 456 -18.32 -8.81 24.13
N GLN A 457 -18.35 -9.93 24.84
CA GLN A 457 -17.21 -10.46 25.55
C GLN A 457 -16.66 -11.67 24.80
N TYR A 458 -15.38 -11.93 25.00
CA TYR A 458 -14.63 -12.98 24.33
C TYR A 458 -14.00 -13.92 25.35
N ASN A 459 -14.01 -15.20 25.02
CA ASN A 459 -13.22 -16.22 25.70
C ASN A 459 -11.89 -16.37 24.96
N TYR A 460 -10.80 -16.09 25.67
CA TYR A 460 -9.44 -16.25 25.18
C TYR A 460 -8.85 -17.54 25.72
N THR A 461 -8.31 -18.38 24.84
CA THR A 461 -7.57 -19.59 25.22
C THR A 461 -6.12 -19.39 24.84
N GLU A 462 -5.22 -19.66 25.77
CA GLU A 462 -3.77 -19.57 25.55
C GLU A 462 -3.30 -20.69 24.61
N GLY A 463 -2.37 -20.34 23.72
CA GLY A 463 -1.73 -21.28 22.80
C GLY A 463 -0.60 -22.09 23.45
N TYR A 464 0.24 -22.70 22.61
CA TYR A 464 1.45 -23.37 23.07
C TYR A 464 2.56 -22.35 23.38
N ASP A 465 3.26 -22.53 24.49
CA ASP A 465 4.48 -21.77 24.80
C ASP A 465 5.67 -22.30 23.99
N LEU A 466 5.72 -21.91 22.71
CA LEU A 466 6.72 -22.37 21.76
C LEU A 466 8.12 -21.80 22.02
N GLN A 467 8.21 -20.56 22.54
CA GLN A 467 9.48 -19.91 22.85
C GLN A 467 10.26 -20.68 23.92
N THR A 468 9.57 -21.12 24.98
CA THR A 468 10.19 -21.93 26.02
C THR A 468 10.41 -23.38 25.54
N ALA A 469 9.48 -23.94 24.77
CA ALA A 469 9.54 -25.34 24.35
C ALA A 469 10.61 -25.64 23.30
N VAL A 470 10.81 -24.72 22.35
CA VAL A 470 11.81 -24.82 21.28
C VAL A 470 12.52 -23.46 21.18
N PRO A 471 13.54 -23.21 22.00
CA PRO A 471 14.25 -21.93 22.00
C PRO A 471 15.11 -21.75 20.74
N PHE A 472 15.10 -20.55 20.16
CA PHE A 472 16.00 -20.21 19.06
C PHE A 472 17.40 -19.89 19.57
N ASP A 473 18.43 -20.47 18.94
CA ASP A 473 19.83 -20.18 19.25
C ASP A 473 20.28 -18.88 18.59
N ALA A 474 19.80 -17.75 19.12
CA ALA A 474 20.13 -16.42 18.63
C ALA A 474 21.64 -16.14 18.70
N GLN A 475 22.32 -16.63 19.73
CA GLN A 475 23.76 -16.43 19.87
C GLN A 475 24.55 -17.09 18.75
N SER A 476 24.20 -18.33 18.37
CA SER A 476 24.86 -19.00 17.24
C SER A 476 24.67 -18.22 15.95
N LEU A 477 23.50 -17.60 15.74
CA LEU A 477 23.26 -16.77 14.56
C LEU A 477 24.11 -15.49 14.60
N ILE A 478 24.24 -14.83 15.76
CA ILE A 478 25.09 -13.63 15.92
C ILE A 478 26.54 -13.99 15.60
N ASP A 479 27.03 -15.08 16.18
CA ASP A 479 28.41 -15.55 15.98
C ASP A 479 28.69 -15.86 14.50
N ASP A 480 27.73 -16.47 13.79
CA ASP A 480 27.83 -16.76 12.35
C ASP A 480 27.92 -15.46 11.52
N ILE A 481 27.14 -14.45 11.88
CA ILE A 481 27.15 -13.14 11.21
C ILE A 481 28.45 -12.39 11.52
N GLU A 482 28.88 -12.34 12.78
CA GLU A 482 30.14 -11.72 13.21
C GLU A 482 31.37 -12.33 12.55
N ALA A 483 31.34 -13.64 12.29
CA ALA A 483 32.45 -14.34 11.67
C ALA A 483 32.66 -13.99 10.19
N THR A 484 31.65 -13.44 9.52
CA THR A 484 31.62 -13.33 8.04
C THR A 484 31.33 -11.91 7.55
N ALA A 485 30.43 -11.19 8.22
CA ALA A 485 30.07 -9.83 7.86
C ALA A 485 31.18 -8.83 8.22
N THR A 486 31.36 -7.82 7.38
CA THR A 486 32.17 -6.65 7.70
C THR A 486 31.23 -5.53 8.12
N ILE A 487 31.42 -5.01 9.34
CA ILE A 487 30.54 -4.00 9.94
C ILE A 487 31.35 -2.74 10.24
N ASN A 488 30.83 -1.60 9.78
CA ASN A 488 31.37 -0.28 10.11
C ASN A 488 30.29 0.55 10.79
N GLU A 489 30.33 0.60 12.13
CA GLU A 489 29.37 1.38 12.92
C GLU A 489 29.52 2.89 12.76
N THR A 490 30.73 3.37 12.44
CA THR A 490 31.03 4.81 12.33
C THR A 490 30.44 5.38 11.04
N GLU A 491 30.62 4.67 9.93
CA GLU A 491 30.03 5.05 8.63
C GLU A 491 28.61 4.48 8.45
N GLY A 492 28.19 3.55 9.30
CA GLY A 492 26.83 2.99 9.37
C GLY A 492 26.51 2.01 8.24
N TRP A 493 27.44 1.11 7.88
CA TRP A 493 27.19 0.10 6.85
C TRP A 493 27.62 -1.32 7.25
N VAL A 494 27.00 -2.30 6.60
CA VAL A 494 27.34 -3.73 6.68
C VAL A 494 27.60 -4.30 5.28
N GLN A 495 28.46 -5.30 5.17
CA GLN A 495 28.80 -5.99 3.91
C GLN A 495 29.03 -7.48 4.16
N ASN A 496 28.80 -8.33 3.15
CA ASN A 496 29.07 -9.78 3.20
C ASN A 496 28.33 -10.53 4.32
N VAL A 497 27.07 -10.15 4.59
CA VAL A 497 26.22 -10.87 5.54
C VAL A 497 25.97 -12.30 5.03
N PRO A 498 26.09 -13.34 5.88
CA PRO A 498 26.04 -14.73 5.45
C PRO A 498 24.59 -15.18 5.24
N GLN A 499 23.95 -14.65 4.19
CA GLN A 499 22.52 -14.86 3.94
C GLN A 499 22.16 -16.35 3.96
N GLN A 500 22.89 -17.20 3.23
CA GLN A 500 22.61 -18.64 3.18
C GLN A 500 22.73 -19.36 4.54
N ASN A 501 23.57 -18.86 5.46
CA ASN A 501 23.66 -19.41 6.82
C ASN A 501 22.44 -19.01 7.65
N ILE A 502 22.03 -17.74 7.56
CA ILE A 502 20.82 -17.23 8.21
C ILE A 502 19.61 -18.05 7.75
N GLU A 503 19.46 -18.20 6.44
CA GLU A 503 18.47 -19.05 5.79
C GLU A 503 18.48 -20.49 6.36
N THR A 504 19.65 -21.13 6.40
CA THR A 504 19.77 -22.50 6.92
C THR A 504 19.39 -22.63 8.40
N GLN A 505 19.81 -21.69 9.24
CA GLN A 505 19.50 -21.68 10.68
C GLN A 505 17.98 -21.55 10.92
N LEU A 506 17.31 -20.69 10.14
CA LEU A 506 15.86 -20.49 10.21
C LEU A 506 15.07 -21.72 9.75
N ALA A 507 15.51 -22.39 8.68
CA ALA A 507 14.90 -23.65 8.24
C ALA A 507 15.06 -24.78 9.27
N ASN A 508 16.22 -24.86 9.91
CA ASN A 508 16.45 -25.84 10.97
C ASN A 508 15.55 -25.58 12.17
N TYR A 509 15.48 -24.34 12.64
CA TYR A 509 14.64 -23.96 13.77
C TYR A 509 13.16 -24.25 13.49
N GLN A 510 12.69 -23.95 12.29
CA GLN A 510 11.33 -24.26 11.91
C GLN A 510 11.06 -25.77 11.85
N THR A 511 11.98 -26.58 11.32
CA THR A 511 11.82 -28.04 11.34
C THR A 511 11.65 -28.55 12.77
N GLN A 512 12.38 -27.97 13.74
CA GLN A 512 12.26 -28.34 15.16
C GLN A 512 10.89 -27.98 15.75
N LEU A 513 10.32 -26.84 15.36
CA LEU A 513 8.98 -26.42 15.77
C LEU A 513 7.88 -27.26 15.12
N GLU A 514 7.98 -27.58 13.83
CA GLU A 514 7.04 -28.46 13.13
C GLU A 514 7.05 -29.86 13.77
N ASP A 515 8.23 -30.40 14.05
CA ASP A 515 8.38 -31.66 14.77
C ASP A 515 7.77 -31.57 16.17
N TYR A 516 7.99 -30.47 16.91
CA TYR A 516 7.40 -30.29 18.24
C TYR A 516 5.87 -30.28 18.18
N ILE A 517 5.28 -29.45 17.33
CA ILE A 517 3.82 -29.30 17.21
C ILE A 517 3.18 -30.61 16.75
N THR A 518 3.73 -31.24 15.70
CA THR A 518 3.20 -32.51 15.16
C THR A 518 3.28 -33.65 16.17
N ASN A 519 4.32 -33.67 17.02
CA ASN A 519 4.45 -34.64 18.09
C ASN A 519 3.48 -34.38 19.27
N GLN A 520 3.05 -33.14 19.51
CA GLN A 520 2.02 -32.82 20.51
C GLN A 520 0.63 -33.16 20.00
N ASN A 521 0.26 -32.65 18.83
CA ASN A 521 -1.00 -32.91 18.16
C ASN A 521 -0.84 -32.73 16.63
N PRO A 522 -0.83 -33.82 15.84
CA PRO A 522 -0.66 -33.74 14.39
C PRO A 522 -1.85 -33.07 13.67
N ASP A 523 -3.00 -33.00 14.34
CA ASP A 523 -4.21 -32.35 13.84
C ASP A 523 -4.42 -30.95 14.48
N ALA A 524 -3.39 -30.39 15.14
CA ALA A 524 -3.48 -29.07 15.75
C ALA A 524 -3.85 -28.00 14.71
N THR A 525 -4.81 -27.15 15.05
CA THR A 525 -5.13 -25.96 14.26
C THR A 525 -4.18 -24.81 14.60
N VAL A 526 -4.02 -23.85 13.69
CA VAL A 526 -3.28 -22.61 13.95
C VAL A 526 -3.79 -21.89 15.20
N GLY A 527 -5.11 -21.87 15.41
CA GLY A 527 -5.73 -21.27 16.58
C GLY A 527 -5.43 -22.02 17.89
N GLU A 528 -5.30 -23.35 17.87
CA GLU A 528 -4.88 -24.10 19.07
C GLU A 528 -3.40 -23.85 19.42
N VAL A 529 -2.56 -23.60 18.42
CA VAL A 529 -1.13 -23.32 18.61
C VAL A 529 -0.89 -21.88 19.06
N LEU A 530 -1.58 -20.90 18.47
CA LEU A 530 -1.39 -19.46 18.74
C LEU A 530 -2.33 -18.91 19.82
N GLY A 531 -3.41 -19.63 20.12
CA GLY A 531 -4.47 -19.20 21.01
C GLY A 531 -5.77 -18.85 20.26
N LEU A 532 -6.90 -19.06 20.93
CA LEU A 532 -8.24 -18.88 20.35
C LEU A 532 -8.91 -17.64 20.92
N LYS A 533 -9.57 -16.87 20.05
CA LYS A 533 -10.49 -15.77 20.40
C LYS A 533 -11.90 -16.13 19.95
N ASN A 534 -12.75 -16.53 20.90
CA ASN A 534 -14.14 -16.91 20.62
C ASN A 534 -15.12 -15.91 21.23
N ILE A 535 -16.14 -15.51 20.46
CA ILE A 535 -17.25 -14.70 20.99
C ILE A 535 -17.97 -15.52 22.06
N GLU A 536 -18.23 -14.93 23.22
CA GLU A 536 -19.11 -15.54 24.22
C GLU A 536 -20.53 -15.64 23.64
N ILE A 537 -20.97 -16.87 23.39
CA ILE A 537 -22.23 -17.13 22.70
C ILE A 537 -23.42 -16.70 23.55
N LEU A 538 -24.21 -15.78 23.01
CA LEU A 538 -25.51 -15.43 23.57
C LEU A 538 -26.56 -16.45 23.11
N PRO A 539 -27.25 -17.18 24.00
CA PRO A 539 -28.35 -18.04 23.59
C PRO A 539 -29.58 -17.21 23.15
N SER A 540 -30.40 -17.76 22.25
CA SER A 540 -31.69 -17.14 21.89
C SER A 540 -32.58 -17.08 23.14
N GLN A 541 -32.88 -15.87 23.58
CA GLN A 541 -33.63 -15.59 24.81
C GLN A 541 -34.42 -14.28 24.69
N PRO A 542 -35.48 -14.09 25.52
CA PRO A 542 -36.28 -12.86 25.53
C PRO A 542 -35.42 -11.59 25.61
N LEU A 543 -35.76 -10.57 24.83
CA LEU A 543 -35.00 -9.32 24.79
C LEU A 543 -35.02 -8.60 26.15
N SER A 544 -33.88 -7.99 26.48
CA SER A 544 -33.72 -7.09 27.64
C SER A 544 -34.35 -5.73 27.34
N ALA A 545 -34.80 -5.04 28.39
CA ALA A 545 -35.30 -3.66 28.27
C ALA A 545 -34.18 -2.60 28.26
N GLY A 546 -32.92 -3.00 28.47
CA GLY A 546 -31.78 -2.07 28.58
C GLY A 546 -30.47 -2.66 28.06
N LEU A 547 -29.52 -1.76 27.78
CA LEU A 547 -28.17 -2.05 27.27
C LEU A 547 -27.26 -2.64 28.36
N PRO A 548 -26.18 -3.34 27.98
CA PRO A 548 -25.26 -3.98 28.92
C PRO A 548 -24.31 -3.01 29.66
N TYR A 549 -24.38 -1.71 29.39
CA TYR A 549 -23.50 -0.67 29.94
C TYR A 549 -24.27 0.61 30.33
N GLU A 550 -23.58 1.51 31.04
CA GLU A 550 -24.16 2.78 31.51
C GLU A 550 -24.21 3.84 30.38
N LEU A 551 -25.40 4.35 30.07
CA LEU A 551 -25.60 5.49 29.16
C LEU A 551 -25.32 6.81 29.88
N VAL A 552 -24.41 7.62 29.34
CA VAL A 552 -23.98 8.88 29.96
C VAL A 552 -24.76 10.10 29.44
N SER A 553 -24.96 10.19 28.13
CA SER A 553 -25.68 11.31 27.49
C SER A 553 -26.88 10.83 26.66
N ARG A 554 -27.94 11.66 26.61
CA ARG A 554 -29.22 11.31 25.98
C ARG A 554 -29.14 11.37 24.44
N GLN A 555 -29.81 10.39 23.85
CA GLN A 555 -29.60 9.73 22.57
C GLN A 555 -30.01 10.61 21.36
N GLN A 556 -29.28 10.47 20.25
CA GLN A 556 -29.72 10.91 18.94
C GLN A 556 -30.14 9.69 18.11
N TYR A 557 -31.27 9.79 17.42
CA TYR A 557 -31.76 8.76 16.51
C TYR A 557 -31.67 9.21 15.07
N PHE A 558 -31.41 8.27 14.18
CA PHE A 558 -31.51 8.49 12.75
C PHE A 558 -31.86 7.19 12.03
N SER A 559 -32.74 7.28 11.03
CA SER A 559 -33.09 6.13 10.18
C SER A 559 -32.03 5.89 9.09
N ASP A 560 -31.23 6.91 8.75
CA ASP A 560 -30.08 6.86 7.84
C ASP A 560 -28.85 7.52 8.46
N VAL A 561 -27.65 7.01 8.17
CA VAL A 561 -26.41 7.50 8.77
C VAL A 561 -26.10 8.93 8.28
N PRO A 562 -25.85 9.90 9.17
CA PRO A 562 -25.44 11.25 8.77
C PRO A 562 -24.13 11.27 7.99
N ASP A 563 -24.03 12.15 7.00
CA ASP A 563 -22.83 12.31 6.18
C ASP A 563 -21.56 12.63 6.99
N SER A 564 -21.70 13.28 8.15
CA SER A 564 -20.60 13.57 9.08
C SER A 564 -19.94 12.32 9.67
N LEU A 565 -20.61 11.16 9.60
CA LEU A 565 -20.12 9.88 10.10
C LEU A 565 -19.65 8.96 8.97
N ARG A 566 -19.77 9.35 7.70
CA ARG A 566 -19.37 8.52 6.56
C ARG A 566 -17.90 8.68 6.24
N HIS A 567 -17.20 7.55 6.12
CA HIS A 567 -15.91 7.52 5.43
C HIS A 567 -16.12 7.73 3.94
N LYS A 568 -15.15 8.36 3.27
CA LYS A 568 -15.26 8.69 1.84
C LYS A 568 -13.96 8.37 1.13
N PHE A 569 -14.09 7.97 -0.12
CA PHE A 569 -13.00 7.84 -1.07
C PHE A 569 -13.03 9.01 -2.05
N GLU A 570 -11.85 9.52 -2.40
CA GLU A 570 -11.65 10.55 -3.41
C GLU A 570 -10.68 10.04 -4.48
N TYR A 571 -11.03 10.30 -5.73
CA TYR A 571 -10.16 10.15 -6.89
C TYR A 571 -10.24 11.42 -7.75
N ASN A 572 -9.12 12.10 -7.92
CA ASN A 572 -8.98 13.26 -8.79
C ASN A 572 -7.90 12.99 -9.84
N LEU A 573 -8.22 13.25 -11.10
CA LEU A 573 -7.27 13.23 -12.21
C LEU A 573 -7.26 14.61 -12.85
N SER A 574 -6.07 15.13 -13.10
CA SER A 574 -5.82 16.44 -13.70
C SER A 574 -4.74 16.33 -14.77
N THR A 575 -4.68 17.31 -15.69
CA THR A 575 -3.46 17.50 -16.47
C THR A 575 -2.32 17.84 -15.52
N GLU A 576 -1.10 17.55 -15.91
CA GLU A 576 0.07 17.83 -15.09
C GLU A 576 0.89 18.98 -15.70
N ASN A 577 1.47 19.82 -14.83
CA ASN A 577 2.29 20.96 -15.22
C ASN A 577 3.57 21.01 -14.37
N LEU A 578 4.66 20.42 -14.88
CA LEU A 578 6.00 20.43 -14.26
C LEU A 578 6.03 20.01 -12.76
N GLY A 579 5.34 18.92 -12.43
CA GLY A 579 5.22 18.29 -11.12
C GLY A 579 3.95 18.71 -10.37
N THR A 580 3.20 19.69 -10.88
CA THR A 580 2.05 20.28 -10.17
C THR A 580 0.72 19.98 -10.85
N GLU A 581 -0.36 20.10 -10.08
CA GLU A 581 -1.72 19.93 -10.59
C GLU A 581 -2.07 21.03 -11.60
N GLY A 582 -2.54 20.63 -12.78
CA GLY A 582 -3.07 21.51 -13.80
C GLY A 582 -4.60 21.54 -13.82
N ALA A 583 -5.18 21.43 -15.02
CA ALA A 583 -6.63 21.46 -15.20
C ALA A 583 -7.27 20.14 -14.75
N ARG A 584 -8.32 20.22 -13.91
CA ARG A 584 -9.08 19.05 -13.45
C ARG A 584 -9.80 18.36 -14.60
N LEU A 585 -9.63 17.04 -14.71
CA LEU A 585 -10.22 16.17 -15.72
C LEU A 585 -11.35 15.31 -15.16
N ILE A 586 -11.09 14.56 -14.08
CA ILE A 586 -12.05 13.65 -13.43
C ILE A 586 -12.06 13.94 -11.93
N THR A 587 -13.24 13.92 -11.32
CA THR A 587 -13.42 13.99 -9.85
C THR A 587 -14.49 13.02 -9.41
N ILE A 588 -14.09 12.05 -8.59
CA ILE A 588 -14.96 11.09 -7.92
C ILE A 588 -14.83 11.33 -6.42
N THR A 589 -15.95 11.47 -5.73
CA THR A 589 -15.99 11.51 -4.26
C THR A 589 -17.23 10.77 -3.81
N GLU A 590 -17.03 9.61 -3.18
CA GLU A 590 -18.11 8.69 -2.84
C GLU A 590 -17.92 8.13 -1.43
N PRO A 591 -19.00 7.88 -0.68
CA PRO A 591 -18.90 7.13 0.58
C PRO A 591 -18.29 5.75 0.33
N THR A 592 -17.38 5.30 1.20
CA THR A 592 -16.70 3.99 1.04
C THR A 592 -17.70 2.83 1.00
N VAL A 593 -18.82 2.93 1.71
CA VAL A 593 -19.93 1.95 1.67
C VAL A 593 -20.47 1.71 0.26
N LYS A 594 -20.53 2.76 -0.59
CA LYS A 594 -20.99 2.63 -1.97
C LYS A 594 -20.01 1.84 -2.85
N LEU A 595 -18.74 1.82 -2.46
CA LEU A 595 -17.61 1.22 -3.18
C LEU A 595 -17.16 -0.11 -2.56
N ALA A 596 -17.66 -0.48 -1.39
CA ALA A 596 -17.25 -1.69 -0.68
C ALA A 596 -17.47 -2.93 -1.56
N GLY A 597 -16.41 -3.73 -1.72
CA GLY A 597 -16.42 -4.94 -2.54
C GLY A 597 -16.38 -4.73 -4.06
N LYS A 598 -16.33 -3.48 -4.54
CA LYS A 598 -16.35 -3.14 -5.97
C LYS A 598 -14.97 -2.95 -6.58
N GLY A 599 -14.83 -3.30 -7.85
CA GLY A 599 -13.63 -3.04 -8.65
C GLY A 599 -13.57 -1.58 -9.11
N LEU A 600 -12.46 -0.90 -8.84
CA LEU A 600 -12.23 0.47 -9.30
C LEU A 600 -11.14 0.48 -10.35
N ALA A 601 -11.30 1.24 -11.44
CA ALA A 601 -10.22 1.36 -12.41
C ALA A 601 -10.17 2.73 -13.08
N MET A 602 -8.95 3.17 -13.41
CA MET A 602 -8.69 4.23 -14.36
C MET A 602 -8.04 3.62 -15.60
N SER A 603 -8.62 3.90 -16.77
CA SER A 603 -8.14 3.37 -18.05
C SER A 603 -8.31 4.39 -19.16
N PHE A 604 -7.86 4.05 -20.36
CA PHE A 604 -7.95 4.93 -21.52
C PHE A 604 -8.60 4.24 -22.71
N LYS A 605 -9.08 5.06 -23.65
CA LYS A 605 -9.48 4.64 -25.00
C LYS A 605 -9.02 5.68 -26.02
N PRO A 606 -8.89 5.32 -27.32
CA PRO A 606 -8.64 6.29 -28.38
C PRO A 606 -9.70 7.41 -28.37
N ALA A 607 -9.25 8.65 -28.55
CA ALA A 607 -10.14 9.82 -28.51
C ALA A 607 -10.99 9.97 -29.79
N SER A 608 -10.58 9.34 -30.90
CA SER A 608 -11.27 9.39 -32.20
C SER A 608 -10.94 8.17 -33.06
N PRO A 609 -11.70 7.91 -34.15
CA PRO A 609 -11.36 6.85 -35.10
C PRO A 609 -9.96 6.99 -35.71
N ALA A 610 -9.49 8.22 -35.92
CA ALA A 610 -8.12 8.43 -36.41
C ALA A 610 -7.05 7.99 -35.40
N ASP A 611 -7.35 8.07 -34.09
CA ASP A 611 -6.48 7.56 -33.02
C ASP A 611 -6.48 6.03 -32.96
N GLU A 612 -7.59 5.39 -33.32
CA GLU A 612 -7.68 3.94 -33.45
C GLU A 612 -6.96 3.45 -34.71
N ASP A 613 -7.15 4.13 -35.85
CA ASP A 613 -6.50 3.80 -37.14
C ASP A 613 -4.97 3.83 -37.05
N ILE A 614 -4.39 4.82 -36.37
CA ILE A 614 -2.93 4.89 -36.17
C ILE A 614 -2.44 3.69 -35.35
N ILE A 615 -3.14 3.29 -34.28
CA ILE A 615 -2.75 2.13 -33.46
C ILE A 615 -2.85 0.84 -34.29
N ALA A 616 -3.97 0.66 -35.00
CA ALA A 616 -4.19 -0.49 -35.86
C ALA A 616 -3.13 -0.58 -36.97
N SER A 617 -2.62 0.55 -37.46
CA SER A 617 -1.57 0.58 -38.48
C SER A 617 -0.23 -0.02 -38.03
N TYR A 618 0.00 -0.17 -36.72
CA TYR A 618 1.19 -0.81 -36.15
C TYR A 618 0.99 -2.30 -35.86
N ILE A 619 -0.20 -2.84 -36.07
CA ILE A 619 -0.47 -4.28 -36.02
C ILE A 619 -0.03 -4.91 -37.35
N PRO A 620 0.84 -5.94 -37.37
CA PRO A 620 1.23 -6.63 -38.59
C PRO A 620 0.02 -7.25 -39.28
N GLU A 621 0.03 -7.29 -40.62
CA GLU A 621 -1.01 -7.99 -41.36
C GLU A 621 -0.96 -9.49 -41.04
N PRO A 622 -2.12 -10.16 -40.86
CA PRO A 622 -2.16 -11.59 -40.67
C PRO A 622 -1.55 -12.34 -41.86
N ASP A 623 -0.87 -13.46 -41.60
CA ASP A 623 -0.39 -14.35 -42.65
C ASP A 623 -1.59 -14.80 -43.52
N PRO A 624 -1.51 -14.66 -44.84
CA PRO A 624 -2.65 -14.92 -45.72
C PRO A 624 -3.03 -16.41 -45.83
N ILE A 625 -2.19 -17.32 -45.34
CA ILE A 625 -2.39 -18.77 -45.35
C ILE A 625 -2.91 -19.25 -43.99
N THR A 626 -2.28 -18.82 -42.89
CA THR A 626 -2.66 -19.28 -41.54
C THR A 626 -3.68 -18.37 -40.87
N GLY A 627 -3.78 -17.11 -41.29
CA GLY A 627 -4.59 -16.08 -40.62
C GLY A 627 -3.97 -15.58 -39.31
N GLU A 628 -2.75 -16.00 -38.97
CA GLU A 628 -2.07 -15.66 -37.72
C GLU A 628 -1.21 -14.40 -37.87
N ILE A 629 -1.15 -13.56 -36.84
CA ILE A 629 -0.23 -12.41 -36.79
C ILE A 629 1.09 -12.87 -36.18
N ASP A 630 2.20 -12.57 -36.87
CA ASP A 630 3.54 -12.78 -36.33
C ASP A 630 3.86 -11.71 -35.28
N LEU A 631 3.69 -12.08 -34.00
CA LEU A 631 3.94 -11.19 -32.86
C LEU A 631 5.38 -10.68 -32.79
N SER A 632 6.35 -11.37 -33.41
CA SER A 632 7.75 -10.90 -33.45
C SER A 632 7.95 -9.68 -34.34
N GLN A 633 6.96 -9.35 -35.19
CA GLN A 633 6.98 -8.18 -36.07
C GLN A 633 6.31 -6.94 -35.45
N LEU A 634 5.70 -7.08 -34.28
CA LEU A 634 5.19 -5.91 -33.54
C LEU A 634 6.35 -4.95 -33.23
N PRO A 635 6.11 -3.63 -33.27
CA PRO A 635 7.13 -2.66 -32.90
C PRO A 635 7.50 -2.80 -31.42
N SER A 636 8.58 -2.18 -30.97
CA SER A 636 8.91 -2.11 -29.54
C SER A 636 8.23 -0.93 -28.81
N SER A 637 7.67 0.03 -29.56
CA SER A 637 7.00 1.23 -29.05
C SER A 637 5.96 1.78 -30.05
N LEU A 638 5.09 2.66 -29.56
CA LEU A 638 4.14 3.44 -30.35
C LEU A 638 4.49 4.94 -30.36
N PRO A 639 4.17 5.67 -31.43
CA PRO A 639 4.37 7.12 -31.50
C PRO A 639 3.32 7.87 -30.66
N GLY A 640 3.57 8.05 -29.36
CA GLY A 640 2.59 8.60 -28.41
C GLY A 640 2.00 9.95 -28.82
N TYR A 641 2.82 10.85 -29.37
CA TYR A 641 2.44 12.18 -29.86
C TYR A 641 1.41 12.16 -31.01
N LEU A 642 1.20 11.03 -31.69
CA LEU A 642 0.18 10.89 -32.74
C LEU A 642 -1.17 10.42 -32.20
N ILE A 643 -1.21 9.85 -30.99
CA ILE A 643 -2.36 9.15 -30.44
C ILE A 643 -2.96 10.00 -29.32
N ASN A 644 -4.19 10.50 -29.49
CA ASN A 644 -4.93 11.14 -28.41
C ASN A 644 -5.81 10.13 -27.67
N LEU A 645 -5.87 10.28 -26.35
CA LEU A 645 -6.60 9.38 -25.46
C LEU A 645 -7.67 10.12 -24.65
N THR A 646 -8.73 9.38 -24.33
CA THR A 646 -9.77 9.76 -23.36
C THR A 646 -9.62 8.87 -22.14
N ALA A 647 -9.45 9.46 -20.96
CA ALA A 647 -9.48 8.76 -19.68
C ALA A 647 -10.90 8.35 -19.32
N GLU A 648 -11.03 7.20 -18.66
CA GLU A 648 -12.29 6.63 -18.16
C GLU A 648 -12.07 6.13 -16.74
N PHE A 649 -12.88 6.61 -15.80
CA PHE A 649 -12.96 6.03 -14.46
C PHE A 649 -14.18 5.11 -14.37
N THR A 650 -13.97 3.89 -13.91
CA THR A 650 -15.00 2.86 -13.84
C THR A 650 -15.17 2.30 -12.44
N ILE A 651 -16.42 1.96 -12.10
CA ILE A 651 -16.79 1.19 -10.90
C ILE A 651 -17.49 -0.08 -11.38
N ASP A 652 -16.98 -1.26 -11.01
CA ASP A 652 -17.41 -2.57 -11.51
C ASP A 652 -17.49 -2.64 -13.05
N GLY A 653 -16.52 -2.01 -13.73
CA GLY A 653 -16.47 -1.92 -15.19
C GLY A 653 -17.46 -0.92 -15.82
N GLU A 654 -18.36 -0.32 -15.04
CA GLU A 654 -19.26 0.73 -15.52
C GLU A 654 -18.59 2.11 -15.50
N VAL A 655 -18.57 2.78 -16.65
CA VAL A 655 -18.00 4.11 -16.83
C VAL A 655 -18.79 5.16 -16.05
N GLN A 656 -18.13 5.79 -15.07
CA GLN A 656 -18.71 6.85 -14.26
C GLN A 656 -18.43 8.24 -14.84
N GLN A 657 -17.18 8.47 -15.27
CA GLN A 657 -16.75 9.73 -15.88
C GLN A 657 -15.71 9.47 -16.95
N THR A 658 -15.67 10.38 -17.93
CA THR A 658 -14.67 10.38 -19.01
C THR A 658 -14.15 11.78 -19.26
N ALA A 659 -12.87 11.92 -19.59
CA ALA A 659 -12.27 13.21 -19.93
C ALA A 659 -11.14 13.05 -20.96
N GLY A 660 -10.97 14.03 -21.85
CA GLY A 660 -9.82 14.06 -22.76
C GLY A 660 -8.52 14.17 -21.98
N ALA A 661 -7.61 13.21 -22.14
CA ALA A 661 -6.38 13.09 -21.36
C ALA A 661 -5.12 13.57 -22.12
N GLY A 662 -5.29 14.05 -23.36
CA GLY A 662 -4.18 14.47 -24.21
C GLY A 662 -3.56 13.29 -24.99
N THR A 663 -2.28 13.41 -25.32
CA THR A 663 -1.56 12.40 -26.11
C THR A 663 -1.15 11.21 -25.25
N MET A 664 -1.11 10.00 -25.82
CA MET A 664 -0.54 8.82 -25.20
C MET A 664 0.91 9.11 -24.76
N GLY A 665 1.27 8.64 -23.56
CA GLY A 665 2.56 8.97 -22.93
C GLY A 665 2.58 10.31 -22.20
N ALA A 666 1.54 11.14 -22.27
CA ALA A 666 1.48 12.36 -21.45
C ALA A 666 1.40 11.98 -19.96
N THR A 667 2.13 12.71 -19.12
CA THR A 667 1.98 12.57 -17.67
C THR A 667 0.74 13.30 -17.18
N LEU A 668 0.06 12.69 -16.21
CA LEU A 668 -1.12 13.25 -15.55
C LEU A 668 -0.82 13.44 -14.06
N TYR A 669 -1.71 14.16 -13.38
CA TYR A 669 -1.63 14.40 -11.94
C TYR A 669 -2.81 13.72 -11.27
N GLU A 670 -2.55 12.78 -10.39
CA GLU A 670 -3.55 11.98 -9.70
C GLU A 670 -3.49 12.27 -8.20
N THR A 671 -4.64 12.41 -7.57
CA THR A 671 -4.78 12.46 -6.13
C THR A 671 -5.82 11.43 -5.71
N ILE A 672 -5.39 10.48 -4.89
CA ILE A 672 -6.25 9.47 -4.28
C ILE A 672 -6.33 9.78 -2.79
N GLY A 673 -7.49 9.62 -2.17
CA GLY A 673 -7.59 9.86 -0.73
C GLY A 673 -8.71 9.12 -0.04
N LEU A 674 -8.52 8.93 1.27
CA LEU A 674 -9.52 8.42 2.20
C LEU A 674 -9.82 9.47 3.27
N TYR A 675 -11.10 9.72 3.48
CA TYR A 675 -11.62 10.58 4.54
C TYR A 675 -12.09 9.74 5.71
N SER A 676 -11.58 10.06 6.91
CA SER A 676 -12.12 9.60 8.18
C SER A 676 -12.90 10.73 8.88
N PRO A 677 -14.10 10.47 9.43
CA PRO A 677 -14.83 11.42 10.27
C PRO A 677 -14.02 11.98 11.45
N ALA A 678 -13.07 11.19 11.98
CA ALA A 678 -12.25 11.59 13.12
C ALA A 678 -10.97 12.33 12.71
N LYS A 679 -10.39 11.97 11.56
CA LYS A 679 -9.01 12.37 11.20
C LYS A 679 -8.91 13.24 9.95
N GLY A 680 -9.99 13.41 9.21
CA GLY A 680 -9.98 14.16 7.96
C GLY A 680 -9.46 13.34 6.78
N TRP A 681 -8.94 14.02 5.77
CA TRP A 681 -8.42 13.41 4.55
C TRP A 681 -6.96 13.01 4.71
N HIS A 682 -6.66 11.75 4.39
CA HIS A 682 -5.34 11.32 3.97
C HIS A 682 -5.31 11.26 2.44
N ARG A 683 -4.24 11.74 1.81
CA ARG A 683 -4.12 11.81 0.34
C ARG A 683 -2.73 11.40 -0.12
N SER A 684 -2.69 10.67 -1.22
CA SER A 684 -1.49 10.31 -1.97
C SER A 684 -1.53 10.99 -3.33
N ILE A 685 -0.36 11.42 -3.81
CA ILE A 685 -0.19 12.07 -5.12
C ILE A 685 0.60 11.15 -6.02
N ASN A 686 0.04 10.88 -7.20
CA ASN A 686 0.63 10.00 -8.20
C ASN A 686 0.73 10.71 -9.56
N HIS A 687 1.60 10.20 -10.42
CA HIS A 687 1.78 10.69 -11.79
C HIS A 687 1.53 9.58 -12.83
N PRO A 688 0.26 9.20 -13.06
CA PRO A 688 -0.08 8.23 -14.09
C PRO A 688 0.32 8.72 -15.48
N ILE A 689 0.56 7.77 -16.38
CA ILE A 689 0.80 8.04 -17.79
C ILE A 689 -0.46 7.76 -18.60
N ALA A 690 -0.81 8.67 -19.50
CA ALA A 690 -1.91 8.47 -20.44
C ALA A 690 -1.65 7.22 -21.31
N GLY A 691 -2.50 6.21 -21.15
CA GLY A 691 -2.37 4.89 -21.76
C GLY A 691 -2.25 3.74 -20.75
N GLU A 692 -1.94 4.03 -19.48
CA GLU A 692 -1.89 3.00 -18.43
C GLU A 692 -3.29 2.47 -18.11
N TYR A 693 -3.39 1.18 -17.80
CA TYR A 693 -4.54 0.64 -17.08
C TYR A 693 -4.18 0.51 -15.60
N ARG A 694 -4.97 1.12 -14.71
CA ARG A 694 -4.79 1.08 -13.26
C ARG A 694 -6.01 0.43 -12.61
N ALA A 695 -5.85 -0.78 -12.07
CA ALA A 695 -6.85 -1.41 -11.20
C ALA A 695 -6.56 -1.00 -9.76
N MET A 696 -7.57 -0.46 -9.06
CA MET A 696 -7.47 -0.02 -7.67
C MET A 696 -8.32 -0.91 -6.78
N ALA A 697 -7.84 -1.19 -5.57
CA ALA A 697 -8.61 -1.87 -4.54
C ALA A 697 -8.67 -1.04 -3.26
N LEU A 698 -9.80 -1.18 -2.56
CA LEU A 698 -10.01 -0.66 -1.21
C LEU A 698 -10.06 -1.85 -0.25
N ASP A 699 -9.16 -1.87 0.71
CA ASP A 699 -9.23 -2.80 1.85
C ASP A 699 -9.75 -2.02 3.07
N LEU A 700 -11.04 -2.18 3.35
CA LEU A 700 -11.73 -1.35 4.33
C LEU A 700 -11.49 -1.84 5.76
N GLN A 701 -12.14 -2.94 6.15
CA GLN A 701 -11.99 -3.56 7.46
C GLN A 701 -11.57 -5.03 7.33
N GLY A 702 -10.95 -5.40 6.21
CA GLY A 702 -10.55 -6.77 5.88
C GLY A 702 -11.19 -7.27 4.59
N SER A 703 -10.77 -8.48 4.20
CA SER A 703 -11.13 -9.09 2.92
C SER A 703 -12.30 -10.07 3.05
N SER A 704 -13.17 -10.11 2.04
CA SER A 704 -14.32 -11.02 1.98
C SER A 704 -13.99 -12.28 1.14
N PRO A 705 -14.26 -13.49 1.66
CA PRO A 705 -14.22 -14.71 0.87
C PRO A 705 -15.22 -14.70 -0.29
N GLU A 706 -16.42 -14.13 -0.09
CA GLU A 706 -17.46 -14.01 -1.13
C GLU A 706 -17.02 -13.08 -2.26
N GLN A 707 -16.35 -11.96 -1.94
CA GLN A 707 -15.74 -11.08 -2.95
C GLN A 707 -14.70 -11.84 -3.78
N ALA A 708 -13.82 -12.60 -3.12
CA ALA A 708 -12.82 -13.42 -3.79
C ALA A 708 -13.48 -14.49 -4.69
N ALA A 709 -14.55 -15.14 -4.21
CA ALA A 709 -15.30 -16.14 -4.97
C ALA A 709 -16.00 -15.54 -6.20
N ARG A 710 -16.60 -14.35 -6.09
CA ARG A 710 -17.17 -13.63 -7.23
C ARG A 710 -16.12 -13.32 -8.28
N LEU A 711 -14.95 -12.84 -7.84
CA LEU A 711 -13.84 -12.55 -8.75
C LEU A 711 -13.30 -13.81 -9.44
N GLN A 712 -13.13 -14.91 -8.70
CA GLN A 712 -12.75 -16.20 -9.29
C GLN A 712 -13.76 -16.63 -10.37
N GLN A 713 -15.05 -16.55 -10.07
CA GLN A 713 -16.11 -16.92 -11.00
C GLN A 713 -16.11 -16.03 -12.25
N GLN A 714 -15.88 -14.72 -12.11
CA GLN A 714 -15.75 -13.79 -13.24
C GLN A 714 -14.56 -14.18 -14.13
N MET A 715 -13.40 -14.46 -13.53
CA MET A 715 -12.21 -14.88 -14.27
C MET A 715 -12.39 -16.24 -14.95
N GLU A 716 -13.07 -17.19 -14.32
CA GLU A 716 -13.42 -18.48 -14.91
C GLU A 716 -14.40 -18.33 -16.09
N ALA A 717 -15.36 -17.41 -15.99
CA ALA A 717 -16.27 -17.10 -17.08
C ALA A 717 -15.54 -16.46 -18.27
N THR A 718 -14.65 -15.49 -18.00
CA THR A 718 -13.77 -14.90 -19.03
C THR A 718 -12.91 -15.97 -19.66
N LYS A 719 -12.26 -16.82 -18.85
CA LYS A 719 -11.45 -17.95 -19.33
C LYS A 719 -12.25 -18.88 -20.23
N ALA A 720 -13.46 -19.26 -19.84
CA ALA A 720 -14.31 -20.14 -20.65
C ALA A 720 -14.66 -19.52 -22.01
N ILE A 721 -14.90 -18.21 -22.08
CA ILE A 721 -15.13 -17.49 -23.34
C ILE A 721 -13.86 -17.49 -24.20
N LEU A 722 -12.68 -17.25 -23.60
CA LEU A 722 -11.40 -17.27 -24.29
C LEU A 722 -11.04 -18.68 -24.81
N GLU A 723 -11.34 -19.74 -24.06
CA GLU A 723 -11.10 -21.14 -24.45
C GLU A 723 -12.07 -21.62 -25.54
N ALA A 724 -13.29 -21.07 -25.58
CA ALA A 724 -14.28 -21.42 -26.59
C ALA A 724 -13.89 -20.96 -27.99
N ASP A 725 -13.06 -19.91 -28.09
CA ASP A 725 -12.55 -19.33 -29.34
C ASP A 725 -13.68 -19.03 -30.36
N ASP A 726 -14.83 -18.56 -29.85
CA ASP A 726 -16.01 -18.20 -30.63
C ASP A 726 -16.06 -16.68 -30.86
N ASP A 727 -15.97 -16.24 -32.11
CA ASP A 727 -15.92 -14.82 -32.50
C ASP A 727 -17.06 -13.97 -31.89
N ILE A 728 -18.26 -14.56 -31.76
CA ILE A 728 -19.44 -13.83 -31.23
C ILE A 728 -19.29 -13.63 -29.72
N GLN A 729 -18.83 -14.66 -28.99
CA GLN A 729 -18.59 -14.55 -27.56
C GLN A 729 -17.37 -13.68 -27.25
N LEU A 730 -16.28 -13.79 -28.02
CA LEU A 730 -15.09 -12.95 -27.88
C LEU A 730 -15.44 -11.47 -28.02
N ALA A 731 -16.31 -11.11 -28.97
CA ALA A 731 -16.77 -9.72 -29.15
C ALA A 731 -17.55 -9.14 -27.96
N THR A 732 -17.96 -9.97 -26.98
CA THR A 732 -18.62 -9.50 -25.75
C THR A 732 -17.63 -9.14 -24.64
N LEU A 733 -16.37 -9.58 -24.75
CA LEU A 733 -15.36 -9.31 -23.73
C LEU A 733 -14.94 -7.85 -23.73
N THR A 734 -14.80 -7.31 -22.53
CA THR A 734 -14.30 -5.97 -22.30
C THR A 734 -12.85 -6.00 -21.82
N LYS A 735 -12.13 -4.88 -21.96
CA LYS A 735 -10.79 -4.70 -21.34
C LYS A 735 -10.82 -4.93 -19.83
N HIS A 736 -11.94 -4.63 -19.16
CA HIS A 736 -12.10 -4.84 -17.73
C HIS A 736 -12.16 -6.33 -17.39
N GLN A 737 -12.93 -7.13 -18.13
CA GLN A 737 -13.01 -8.57 -17.88
C GLN A 737 -11.71 -9.31 -18.18
N VAL A 738 -10.97 -8.86 -19.20
CA VAL A 738 -9.69 -9.45 -19.58
C VAL A 738 -8.60 -8.94 -18.66
N VAL A 739 -8.20 -7.66 -18.77
CA VAL A 739 -7.06 -7.11 -18.02
C VAL A 739 -7.46 -6.65 -16.62
N GLY A 740 -8.61 -6.01 -16.48
CA GLY A 740 -9.06 -5.40 -15.22
C GLY A 740 -9.23 -6.37 -14.07
N ASP A 741 -9.96 -7.48 -14.28
CA ASP A 741 -10.24 -8.47 -13.24
C ASP A 741 -8.96 -9.16 -12.78
N LEU A 742 -8.04 -9.43 -13.71
CA LEU A 742 -6.73 -10.00 -13.39
C LEU A 742 -5.92 -9.05 -12.50
N LEU A 743 -5.78 -7.78 -12.91
CA LEU A 743 -5.02 -6.80 -12.14
C LEU A 743 -5.68 -6.48 -10.79
N GLY A 744 -7.01 -6.32 -10.78
CA GLY A 744 -7.82 -6.10 -9.59
C GLY A 744 -7.73 -7.25 -8.60
N GLY A 745 -7.72 -8.49 -9.11
CA GLY A 745 -7.52 -9.69 -8.32
C GLY A 745 -6.14 -9.79 -7.69
N THR A 746 -5.10 -9.27 -8.36
CA THR A 746 -3.75 -9.21 -7.79
C THR A 746 -3.67 -8.29 -6.59
N ILE A 747 -4.15 -7.05 -6.71
CA ILE A 747 -4.13 -6.12 -5.57
C ILE A 747 -5.09 -6.54 -4.45
N PHE A 748 -6.24 -7.15 -4.78
CA PHE A 748 -7.12 -7.75 -3.77
C PHE A 748 -6.41 -8.89 -3.00
N SER A 749 -5.74 -9.79 -3.71
CA SER A 749 -5.03 -10.91 -3.09
C SER A 749 -3.86 -10.45 -2.22
N TYR A 750 -3.18 -9.36 -2.61
CA TYR A 750 -2.18 -8.69 -1.78
C TYR A 750 -2.75 -8.28 -0.42
N PHE A 751 -3.90 -7.58 -0.40
CA PHE A 751 -4.55 -7.18 0.85
C PHE A 751 -5.05 -8.40 1.65
N ALA A 752 -5.69 -9.37 1.00
CA ALA A 752 -6.23 -10.56 1.65
C ALA A 752 -5.15 -11.39 2.35
N LEU A 753 -4.04 -11.66 1.68
CA LEU A 753 -2.93 -12.43 2.25
C LEU A 753 -2.26 -11.67 3.38
N ASN A 754 -2.08 -10.36 3.23
CA ASN A 754 -1.51 -9.53 4.29
C ASN A 754 -2.41 -9.42 5.52
N ASN A 755 -3.73 -9.35 5.36
CA ASN A 755 -4.68 -9.34 6.47
C ASN A 755 -4.57 -10.59 7.33
N ILE A 756 -4.48 -11.76 6.71
CA ILE A 756 -4.31 -13.03 7.41
C ILE A 756 -2.94 -13.09 8.09
N GLN A 757 -1.88 -12.68 7.40
CA GLN A 757 -0.53 -12.66 7.97
C GLN A 757 -0.39 -11.66 9.12
N ASP A 758 -1.11 -10.53 9.08
CA ASP A 758 -1.17 -9.57 10.18
C ASP A 758 -1.82 -10.18 11.41
N GLU A 759 -2.97 -10.85 11.26
CA GLU A 759 -3.65 -11.52 12.38
C GLU A 759 -2.74 -12.58 13.04
N ILE A 760 -2.04 -13.38 12.23
CA ILE A 760 -1.12 -14.42 12.70
C ILE A 760 0.10 -13.81 13.42
N ALA A 761 0.77 -12.85 12.78
CA ALA A 761 1.96 -12.21 13.36
C ALA A 761 1.62 -11.43 14.63
N ALA A 762 0.43 -10.84 14.70
CA ALA A 762 0.01 -10.08 15.87
C ALA A 762 -0.26 -11.01 17.07
N GLN A 763 -0.94 -12.14 16.86
CA GLN A 763 -1.19 -13.13 17.91
C GLN A 763 0.10 -13.65 18.54
N SER A 764 1.08 -13.99 17.71
CA SER A 764 2.37 -14.46 18.20
C SER A 764 3.20 -13.37 18.88
N ALA A 765 2.86 -12.10 18.62
CA ALA A 765 3.55 -10.94 19.17
C ALA A 765 2.94 -10.29 20.40
N ASN A 766 1.90 -10.90 20.99
CA ASN A 766 1.09 -10.27 22.02
C ASN A 766 0.57 -8.88 21.56
N ILE A 767 0.41 -8.71 20.24
CA ILE A 767 -0.10 -7.49 19.61
C ILE A 767 -1.57 -7.73 19.27
N THR A 768 -2.41 -6.75 19.57
CA THR A 768 -3.76 -6.69 19.00
C THR A 768 -3.72 -5.84 17.73
N THR A 769 -4.20 -6.39 16.61
CA THR A 769 -4.25 -5.70 15.32
C THR A 769 -5.65 -5.67 14.69
N PHE A 770 -6.00 -4.57 14.02
CA PHE A 770 -7.18 -4.46 13.15
C PHE A 770 -6.85 -3.66 11.89
N ARG A 771 -7.21 -4.19 10.71
CA ARG A 771 -7.11 -3.44 9.44
C ARG A 771 -7.94 -2.15 9.52
N ALA A 772 -7.32 -1.04 9.15
CA ALA A 772 -8.00 0.22 8.90
C ALA A 772 -8.09 0.50 7.38
N PRO A 773 -9.01 1.39 6.94
CA PRO A 773 -9.22 1.65 5.51
C PRO A 773 -7.92 1.98 4.78
N SER A 774 -7.60 1.16 3.79
CA SER A 774 -6.36 1.12 3.02
C SER A 774 -6.66 1.08 1.53
N TYR A 775 -5.72 1.51 0.70
CA TYR A 775 -5.89 1.52 -0.76
C TYR A 775 -4.56 1.42 -1.50
N GLY A 776 -4.63 0.90 -2.71
CA GLY A 776 -3.49 0.79 -3.62
C GLY A 776 -3.95 0.39 -5.01
N ALA A 777 -3.01 0.35 -5.95
CA ALA A 777 -3.25 -0.01 -7.33
C ALA A 777 -2.26 -1.06 -7.85
N PHE A 778 -2.74 -1.90 -8.76
CA PHE A 778 -1.91 -2.70 -9.65
C PHE A 778 -2.16 -2.28 -11.09
N ARG A 779 -1.09 -1.94 -11.82
CA ARG A 779 -1.19 -1.22 -13.09
C ARG A 779 -0.22 -1.72 -14.13
N THR A 780 -0.54 -1.49 -15.40
CA THR A 780 0.45 -1.56 -16.47
C THR A 780 1.44 -0.42 -16.33
N ASP A 781 2.74 -0.68 -16.49
CA ASP A 781 3.75 0.36 -16.52
C ASP A 781 4.11 0.74 -17.97
N ILE A 782 4.26 2.05 -18.17
CA ILE A 782 4.56 2.65 -19.46
C ILE A 782 5.81 3.51 -19.32
N ILE A 783 6.79 3.23 -20.18
CA ILE A 783 7.97 4.08 -20.37
C ILE A 783 7.71 5.01 -21.55
N THR A 784 7.94 6.31 -21.33
CA THR A 784 7.80 7.34 -22.36
C THR A 784 9.12 8.08 -22.56
N SER A 785 9.58 8.14 -23.81
CA SER A 785 10.68 9.03 -24.21
C SER A 785 10.15 10.41 -24.56
N TYR A 786 10.66 11.47 -23.92
CA TYR A 786 10.22 12.84 -24.18
C TYR A 786 11.25 13.63 -24.96
N TRP A 787 10.79 14.34 -25.99
CA TRP A 787 11.56 15.37 -26.68
C TRP A 787 10.87 16.71 -26.49
N PHE A 788 11.45 17.61 -25.68
CA PHE A 788 10.89 18.94 -25.40
C PHE A 788 9.42 18.87 -24.92
N GLY A 789 9.12 17.91 -24.05
CA GLY A 789 7.76 17.66 -23.53
C GLY A 789 6.82 16.86 -24.42
N LEU A 790 7.17 16.58 -25.68
CA LEU A 790 6.39 15.71 -26.55
C LEU A 790 6.67 14.23 -26.23
N PRO A 791 5.65 13.40 -25.93
CA PRO A 791 5.83 11.98 -25.69
C PRO A 791 6.07 11.26 -27.03
N ARG A 792 7.34 11.07 -27.39
CA ARG A 792 7.72 10.61 -28.73
C ARG A 792 7.45 9.12 -28.93
N ASP A 793 7.98 8.30 -28.04
CA ASP A 793 7.85 6.85 -28.08
C ASP A 793 7.34 6.34 -26.74
N VAL A 794 6.36 5.45 -26.81
CA VAL A 794 5.66 4.89 -25.66
C VAL A 794 5.75 3.37 -25.73
N SER A 795 6.30 2.74 -24.71
CA SER A 795 6.47 1.29 -24.62
C SER A 795 5.91 0.76 -23.30
N PHE A 796 5.31 -0.44 -23.34
CA PHE A 796 4.88 -1.15 -22.14
C PHE A 796 6.06 -1.94 -21.58
N SER A 797 6.41 -1.67 -20.33
CA SER A 797 7.62 -2.19 -19.69
C SER A 797 7.33 -3.37 -18.76
N GLY A 798 6.18 -3.36 -18.10
CA GLY A 798 5.83 -4.36 -17.09
C GLY A 798 4.50 -4.08 -16.42
N LEU A 799 4.32 -4.70 -15.25
CA LEU A 799 3.26 -4.35 -14.31
C LEU A 799 3.88 -3.78 -13.04
N VAL A 800 3.18 -2.86 -12.38
CA VAL A 800 3.63 -2.22 -11.14
C VAL A 800 2.53 -2.29 -10.09
N MET A 801 2.90 -2.72 -8.88
CA MET A 801 2.07 -2.53 -7.69
C MET A 801 2.53 -1.27 -6.99
N ASP A 802 1.58 -0.40 -6.70
CA ASP A 802 1.81 0.89 -6.07
C ASP A 802 0.80 1.00 -4.92
N VAL A 803 1.27 0.73 -3.70
CA VAL A 803 0.39 0.69 -2.52
C VAL A 803 0.50 2.00 -1.77
N ASP A 804 -0.49 2.86 -2.00
CA ASP A 804 -0.51 4.24 -1.50
C ASP A 804 -0.71 4.35 0.01
N LEU A 805 -1.52 3.45 0.61
CA LEU A 805 -1.79 3.42 2.04
C LEU A 805 -2.12 2.00 2.50
N VAL A 806 -1.31 1.46 3.42
CA VAL A 806 -1.64 0.29 4.22
C VAL A 806 -1.60 0.68 5.68
N THR A 807 -2.75 0.61 6.35
CA THR A 807 -2.86 1.10 7.71
C THR A 807 -3.59 0.11 8.61
N SER A 808 -3.13 -0.01 9.84
CA SER A 808 -3.66 -0.92 10.86
C SER A 808 -3.68 -0.25 12.21
N GLN A 809 -4.68 -0.57 13.03
CA GLN A 809 -4.70 -0.25 14.45
C GLN A 809 -3.91 -1.36 15.15
N THR A 810 -2.78 -1.05 15.75
CA THR A 810 -1.89 -2.01 16.41
C THR A 810 -1.52 -1.52 17.81
N VAL A 811 -1.56 -2.42 18.79
CA VAL A 811 -1.04 -2.13 20.14
C VAL A 811 -0.52 -3.40 20.78
N GLU A 812 0.58 -3.28 21.51
CA GLU A 812 1.09 -4.35 22.37
C GLU A 812 0.20 -4.44 23.63
N ALA A 813 -0.08 -5.65 24.11
CA ALA A 813 -1.07 -5.90 25.14
C ALA A 813 -0.76 -5.18 26.48
N GLN A 814 0.50 -5.09 26.89
CA GLN A 814 0.95 -4.30 28.05
C GLN A 814 1.27 -2.84 27.70
N ASN A 815 1.15 -2.45 26.43
CA ASN A 815 1.48 -1.14 25.89
C ASN A 815 3.01 -0.88 25.82
N ASP A 816 3.80 -1.92 25.56
CA ASP A 816 5.22 -1.76 25.26
C ASP A 816 5.43 -1.12 23.88
N THR A 817 6.11 0.02 23.86
CA THR A 817 6.32 0.82 22.65
C THR A 817 7.44 0.26 21.77
N ASP A 818 8.48 -0.32 22.36
CA ASP A 818 9.63 -0.85 21.61
C ASP A 818 9.21 -2.09 20.81
N LYS A 819 8.44 -2.98 21.43
CA LYS A 819 7.81 -4.14 20.77
C LYS A 819 6.85 -3.73 19.66
N TRP A 820 6.04 -2.71 19.92
CA TRP A 820 5.10 -2.19 18.94
C TRP A 820 5.83 -1.61 17.71
N ILE A 821 6.90 -0.83 17.91
CA ILE A 821 7.75 -0.32 16.81
C ILE A 821 8.36 -1.48 16.03
N GLN A 822 8.92 -2.49 16.71
CA GLN A 822 9.53 -3.66 16.07
C GLN A 822 8.52 -4.45 15.23
N PHE A 823 7.30 -4.65 15.76
CA PHE A 823 6.21 -5.29 15.04
C PHE A 823 5.87 -4.52 13.75
N ASN A 824 5.70 -3.20 13.84
CA ASN A 824 5.37 -2.37 12.68
C ASN A 824 6.46 -2.42 11.59
N GLN A 825 7.75 -2.38 11.97
CA GLN A 825 8.87 -2.50 11.03
C GLN A 825 8.89 -3.86 10.32
N ALA A 826 8.65 -4.95 11.06
CA ALA A 826 8.62 -6.31 10.51
C ALA A 826 7.47 -6.49 9.52
N VAL A 827 6.28 -6.01 9.88
CA VAL A 827 5.09 -6.05 9.02
C VAL A 827 5.29 -5.22 7.76
N GLY A 828 5.89 -4.02 7.86
CA GLY A 828 6.20 -3.19 6.69
C GLY A 828 7.14 -3.88 5.70
N ALA A 829 8.19 -4.55 6.19
CA ALA A 829 9.12 -5.29 5.32
C ALA A 829 8.41 -6.43 4.57
N ARG A 830 7.51 -7.13 5.26
CA ARG A 830 6.66 -8.18 4.69
C ARG A 830 5.67 -7.63 3.66
N TYR A 831 5.05 -6.48 3.92
CA TYR A 831 4.22 -5.78 2.94
C TYR A 831 5.01 -5.54 1.65
N SER A 832 6.26 -5.07 1.74
CA SER A 832 7.10 -4.89 0.55
C SER A 832 7.53 -6.18 -0.13
N ALA A 833 7.70 -7.28 0.62
CA ALA A 833 7.93 -8.59 0.02
C ALA A 833 6.69 -9.06 -0.77
N MET A 834 5.49 -8.94 -0.18
CA MET A 834 4.24 -9.35 -0.83
C MET A 834 3.97 -8.60 -2.14
N GLU A 835 4.49 -7.38 -2.29
CA GLU A 835 4.36 -6.61 -3.53
C GLU A 835 4.98 -7.34 -4.72
N HIS A 836 6.06 -8.12 -4.57
CA HIS A 836 6.59 -8.93 -5.67
C HIS A 836 6.08 -10.37 -5.68
N LEU A 837 5.84 -10.95 -4.52
CA LEU A 837 5.48 -12.37 -4.42
C LEU A 837 4.08 -12.68 -4.96
N VAL A 838 3.10 -11.82 -4.66
CA VAL A 838 1.73 -12.03 -5.12
C VAL A 838 1.65 -11.94 -6.65
N PRO A 839 2.23 -10.93 -7.31
CA PRO A 839 2.28 -10.92 -8.77
C PRO A 839 3.12 -12.06 -9.36
N GLU A 840 4.27 -12.42 -8.79
CA GLU A 840 5.04 -13.58 -9.27
C GLU A 840 4.19 -14.86 -9.25
N GLN A 841 3.44 -15.10 -8.17
CA GLN A 841 2.55 -16.27 -8.06
C GLN A 841 1.36 -16.21 -9.03
N MET A 842 0.79 -15.02 -9.25
CA MET A 842 -0.34 -14.88 -10.17
C MET A 842 0.05 -15.03 -11.64
N PHE A 843 1.19 -14.48 -12.04
CA PHE A 843 1.58 -14.33 -13.44
C PHE A 843 2.63 -15.34 -13.92
N SER A 844 3.27 -16.09 -13.01
CA SER A 844 4.23 -17.13 -13.40
C SER A 844 3.55 -18.34 -14.01
N THR A 845 4.20 -18.89 -15.03
CA THR A 845 3.83 -20.16 -15.65
C THR A 845 5.06 -21.05 -15.77
N GLU A 846 4.84 -22.32 -16.08
CA GLU A 846 5.89 -23.30 -16.40
C GLU A 846 6.91 -22.83 -17.41
N ALA A 847 6.38 -22.32 -18.52
CA ALA A 847 7.15 -22.00 -19.70
C ALA A 847 7.70 -20.57 -19.63
N SER A 848 7.13 -19.72 -18.76
CA SER A 848 7.48 -18.32 -18.61
C SER A 848 7.28 -17.90 -17.15
N PRO A 849 8.31 -17.98 -16.30
CA PRO A 849 8.25 -17.43 -14.95
C PRO A 849 8.11 -15.90 -15.02
N ALA A 850 7.31 -15.34 -14.10
CA ALA A 850 7.23 -13.91 -13.89
C ALA A 850 8.20 -13.53 -12.78
N GLU A 851 8.86 -12.37 -12.92
CA GLU A 851 9.95 -11.96 -12.04
C GLU A 851 9.71 -10.52 -11.58
N GLY A 852 9.48 -10.34 -10.29
CA GLY A 852 9.21 -9.05 -9.65
C GLY A 852 10.42 -8.52 -8.90
N ILE A 853 10.49 -7.21 -8.71
CA ILE A 853 11.48 -6.55 -7.85
C ILE A 853 10.83 -5.49 -6.97
N SER A 854 10.89 -5.68 -5.66
CA SER A 854 10.49 -4.70 -4.64
C SER A 854 11.70 -4.18 -3.88
N ALA A 855 11.52 -3.19 -3.01
CA ALA A 855 12.60 -2.58 -2.24
C ALA A 855 13.42 -3.60 -1.45
N VAL A 856 12.74 -4.50 -0.74
CA VAL A 856 13.40 -5.57 0.04
C VAL A 856 14.14 -6.58 -0.82
N LYS A 857 13.60 -6.93 -2.01
CA LYS A 857 14.27 -7.84 -2.95
C LYS A 857 15.50 -7.19 -3.58
N ALA A 858 15.44 -5.90 -3.92
CA ALA A 858 16.59 -5.16 -4.43
C ALA A 858 17.73 -5.05 -3.40
N LEU A 859 17.41 -4.80 -2.12
CA LEU A 859 18.40 -4.82 -1.03
C LEU A 859 19.04 -6.21 -0.85
N ALA A 860 18.24 -7.28 -0.94
CA ALA A 860 18.74 -8.64 -0.87
C ALA A 860 19.67 -8.99 -2.06
N ILE A 861 19.32 -8.58 -3.27
CA ILE A 861 20.17 -8.72 -4.47
C ILE A 861 21.49 -7.97 -4.27
N ALA A 862 21.45 -6.71 -3.82
CA ALA A 862 22.64 -5.92 -3.57
C ALA A 862 23.56 -6.57 -2.52
N SER A 863 22.98 -7.10 -1.44
CA SER A 863 23.70 -7.85 -0.41
C SER A 863 24.37 -9.11 -0.98
N ALA A 864 23.65 -9.89 -1.78
CA ALA A 864 24.18 -11.10 -2.42
C ALA A 864 25.30 -10.81 -3.41
N GLU A 865 25.29 -9.64 -4.06
CA GLU A 865 26.39 -9.14 -4.89
C GLU A 865 27.61 -8.65 -4.08
N GLY A 866 27.49 -8.60 -2.75
CA GLY A 866 28.55 -8.14 -1.85
C GLY A 866 28.64 -6.62 -1.74
N GLN A 867 27.59 -5.87 -2.09
CA GLN A 867 27.58 -4.42 -1.89
C GLN A 867 27.50 -4.06 -0.41
N LYS A 868 27.96 -2.85 -0.05
CA LYS A 868 27.67 -2.29 1.26
C LYS A 868 26.21 -1.89 1.35
N ILE A 869 25.62 -2.11 2.52
CA ILE A 869 24.26 -1.75 2.83
C ILE A 869 24.28 -0.80 4.01
N TYR A 870 23.83 0.43 3.77
CA TYR A 870 23.90 1.55 4.68
C TYR A 870 22.61 1.68 5.49
N THR A 871 22.76 1.99 6.76
CA THR A 871 21.73 2.57 7.63
C THR A 871 22.09 4.04 7.85
N ILE A 872 21.31 4.92 7.23
CA ILE A 872 21.57 6.34 7.11
C ILE A 872 20.69 7.09 8.11
N ASP A 873 21.33 7.77 9.05
CA ASP A 873 20.74 8.68 10.02
C ASP A 873 21.39 10.07 9.87
N GLN A 874 20.95 11.06 10.68
CA GLN A 874 21.50 12.42 10.58
C GLN A 874 23.02 12.50 10.88
N ASN A 875 23.60 11.51 11.56
CA ASN A 875 25.01 11.53 11.95
C ASN A 875 25.95 11.07 10.83
N ASN A 876 25.49 10.23 9.90
CA ASN A 876 26.31 9.70 8.80
C ASN A 876 25.81 10.10 7.40
N LEU A 877 24.79 10.96 7.30
CA LEU A 877 24.16 11.35 6.04
C LEU A 877 25.17 11.77 4.96
N ASP A 878 26.06 12.73 5.24
CA ASP A 878 27.02 13.23 4.26
C ASP A 878 28.03 12.15 3.83
N ALA A 879 28.45 11.30 4.78
CA ALA A 879 29.37 10.20 4.50
C ALA A 879 28.72 9.11 3.65
N ALA A 880 27.47 8.76 3.93
CA ALA A 880 26.70 7.79 3.16
C ALA A 880 26.39 8.31 1.75
N LEU A 881 25.88 9.54 1.61
CA LEU A 881 25.57 10.15 0.31
C LEU A 881 26.81 10.38 -0.56
N SER A 882 28.00 10.49 0.04
CA SER A 882 29.27 10.55 -0.70
C SER A 882 29.75 9.19 -1.20
N ALA A 883 29.22 8.09 -0.66
CA ALA A 883 29.68 6.73 -0.94
C ALA A 883 28.72 5.92 -1.81
N ILE A 884 27.42 6.24 -1.80
CA ILE A 884 26.43 5.60 -2.66
C ILE A 884 26.41 6.27 -4.05
N GLU A 885 26.13 5.49 -5.10
CA GLU A 885 25.86 5.97 -6.46
C GLU A 885 24.48 5.45 -6.91
N LEU A 886 23.42 6.09 -6.42
CA LEU A 886 22.03 5.73 -6.74
C LEU A 886 21.42 6.72 -7.75
N GLY A 887 20.15 6.49 -8.12
CA GLY A 887 19.40 7.47 -8.89
C GLY A 887 19.31 8.82 -8.17
N GLU A 888 19.50 9.92 -8.91
CA GLU A 888 19.49 11.29 -8.38
C GLU A 888 18.27 11.61 -7.50
N TYR A 889 17.09 11.20 -7.98
CA TYR A 889 15.85 11.41 -7.23
C TYR A 889 15.87 10.64 -5.90
N SER A 890 16.37 9.41 -5.92
CA SER A 890 16.46 8.54 -4.76
C SER A 890 17.41 9.14 -3.73
N GLU A 891 18.58 9.66 -4.15
CA GLU A 891 19.51 10.35 -3.24
C GLU A 891 18.92 11.64 -2.63
N ASP A 892 18.18 12.43 -3.42
CA ASP A 892 17.49 13.62 -2.92
C ASP A 892 16.35 13.25 -1.95
N GLU A 893 15.60 12.18 -2.23
CA GLU A 893 14.55 11.66 -1.34
C GLU A 893 15.15 11.15 -0.02
N ILE A 894 16.24 10.39 -0.09
CA ILE A 894 17.00 9.91 1.09
C ILE A 894 17.46 11.09 1.94
N ARG A 895 18.06 12.12 1.32
CA ARG A 895 18.49 13.33 2.03
C ARG A 895 17.32 13.99 2.75
N ASN A 896 16.22 14.21 2.05
CA ASN A 896 15.03 14.88 2.61
C ASN A 896 14.39 14.06 3.74
N ALA A 897 14.34 12.74 3.60
CA ALA A 897 13.82 11.83 4.62
C ALA A 897 14.65 11.90 5.91
N VAL A 898 15.98 11.80 5.81
CA VAL A 898 16.88 11.84 6.97
C VAL A 898 16.85 13.21 7.66
N LEU A 899 16.80 14.29 6.88
CA LEU A 899 16.64 15.65 7.42
C LEU A 899 15.29 15.85 8.13
N ALA A 900 14.25 15.08 7.76
CA ALA A 900 12.96 15.07 8.44
C ALA A 900 12.92 14.21 9.71
N GLY A 901 14.01 13.49 10.04
CA GLY A 901 14.12 12.65 11.24
C GLY A 901 13.95 11.15 10.99
N ASN A 902 13.72 10.74 9.74
CA ASN A 902 13.60 9.33 9.38
C ASN A 902 14.99 8.65 9.30
N ILE A 903 14.99 7.32 9.39
CA ILE A 903 16.17 6.48 9.13
C ILE A 903 15.99 5.82 7.76
N VAL A 904 17.05 5.78 6.96
CA VAL A 904 17.03 5.19 5.62
C VAL A 904 17.93 3.96 5.55
N THR A 905 17.45 2.90 4.89
CA THR A 905 18.29 1.77 4.47
C THR A 905 18.48 1.78 2.97
N ALA A 906 19.73 1.80 2.49
CA ALA A 906 20.05 1.86 1.07
C ALA A 906 21.30 1.03 0.72
N HIS A 907 21.46 0.66 -0.54
CA HIS A 907 22.65 -0.03 -1.04
C HIS A 907 23.60 0.91 -1.80
N GLU A 908 24.82 0.44 -2.08
CA GLU A 908 25.92 1.27 -2.61
C GLU A 908 25.73 1.62 -4.11
N TYR A 909 25.21 0.71 -4.94
CA TYR A 909 25.09 0.86 -6.39
C TYR A 909 23.81 0.22 -6.94
N GLN A 910 23.23 0.81 -7.97
CA GLN A 910 22.09 0.23 -8.70
C GLN A 910 22.31 -1.26 -9.08
N VAL A 911 21.33 -2.10 -8.75
CA VAL A 911 21.32 -3.53 -9.08
C VAL A 911 20.81 -3.76 -10.50
N ASN A 912 21.23 -4.86 -11.13
CA ASN A 912 20.73 -5.27 -12.43
C ASN A 912 20.03 -6.63 -12.28
N TYR A 913 18.71 -6.66 -12.48
CA TYR A 913 17.90 -7.86 -12.30
C TYR A 913 16.99 -8.07 -13.51
N ASN A 914 17.27 -9.12 -14.31
CA ASN A 914 16.50 -9.46 -15.51
C ASN A 914 16.30 -8.27 -16.48
N GLY A 915 17.30 -7.39 -16.60
CA GLY A 915 17.26 -6.21 -17.47
C GLY A 915 16.63 -4.96 -16.83
N TRP A 916 16.11 -5.07 -15.60
CA TRP A 916 15.86 -3.93 -14.73
C TRP A 916 17.19 -3.38 -14.23
N ILE A 917 17.37 -2.06 -14.27
CA ILE A 917 18.49 -1.41 -13.58
C ILE A 917 17.92 -0.34 -12.68
N GLY A 918 18.17 -0.47 -11.38
CA GLY A 918 17.62 0.44 -10.40
C GLY A 918 18.07 0.15 -8.98
N GLU A 919 17.43 0.79 -8.02
CA GLU A 919 17.71 0.68 -6.60
C GLU A 919 16.45 0.40 -5.80
N GLY A 920 16.64 -0.15 -4.61
CA GLY A 920 15.60 -0.26 -3.61
C GLY A 920 16.13 0.24 -2.28
N TYR A 921 15.30 0.98 -1.55
CA TYR A 921 15.65 1.58 -0.28
C TYR A 921 14.41 1.72 0.59
N ILE A 922 14.62 1.78 1.91
CA ILE A 922 13.55 1.81 2.90
C ILE A 922 13.69 3.10 3.69
N ILE A 923 12.60 3.82 3.90
CA ILE A 923 12.51 4.99 4.76
C ILE A 923 11.65 4.61 5.96
N LEU A 924 12.16 4.74 7.18
CA LEU A 924 11.46 4.38 8.40
C LEU A 924 11.36 5.57 9.35
N ASP A 925 10.18 5.76 9.92
CA ASP A 925 10.01 6.60 11.11
C ASP A 925 10.43 5.78 12.34
N PRO A 926 11.52 6.17 13.05
CA PRO A 926 12.02 5.43 14.20
C PRO A 926 11.06 5.47 15.40
N ASP A 927 10.16 6.44 15.50
CA ASP A 927 9.27 6.63 16.65
C ASP A 927 7.99 5.78 16.55
N THR A 928 7.63 5.36 15.33
CA THR A 928 6.39 4.59 15.09
C THR A 928 6.61 3.26 14.40
N GLY A 929 7.77 3.07 13.75
CA GLY A 929 8.03 1.93 12.88
C GLY A 929 7.28 2.00 11.54
N SER A 930 6.60 3.12 11.25
CA SER A 930 5.98 3.37 9.94
C SER A 930 7.05 3.44 8.85
N GLY A 931 6.70 3.06 7.62
CA GLY A 931 7.68 2.90 6.55
C GLY A 931 7.19 3.24 5.15
N ALA A 932 8.13 3.66 4.30
CA ALA A 932 8.01 3.69 2.86
C ALA A 932 9.07 2.77 2.24
N TYR A 933 8.64 1.90 1.32
CA TYR A 933 9.48 0.89 0.68
C TYR A 933 9.59 1.23 -0.80
N LYS A 934 10.74 1.80 -1.19
CA LYS A 934 10.91 2.52 -2.45
C LYS A 934 11.72 1.70 -3.44
N ILE A 935 11.36 1.81 -4.71
CA ILE A 935 12.20 1.42 -5.85
C ILE A 935 12.48 2.62 -6.77
N SER A 936 13.45 2.48 -7.68
CA SER A 936 13.79 3.53 -8.66
C SER A 936 12.58 4.18 -9.32
N GLY A 937 12.66 5.51 -9.49
CA GLY A 937 11.56 6.32 -10.01
C GLY A 937 10.57 6.78 -8.94
N GLY A 938 10.87 6.53 -7.66
CA GLY A 938 10.07 6.98 -6.52
C GLY A 938 8.76 6.23 -6.32
N GLN A 939 8.64 5.04 -6.91
CA GLN A 939 7.46 4.18 -6.76
C GLN A 939 7.49 3.48 -5.40
N ASN A 940 6.35 3.42 -4.71
CA ASN A 940 6.15 2.61 -3.50
C ASN A 940 5.68 1.22 -3.93
N GLY A 941 6.59 0.36 -4.39
CA GLY A 941 6.22 -1.03 -4.61
C GLY A 941 7.09 -1.85 -5.55
N VAL A 942 6.45 -2.65 -6.40
CA VAL A 942 7.12 -3.63 -7.28
C VAL A 942 7.15 -3.18 -8.73
N PHE A 943 8.18 -3.62 -9.46
CA PHE A 943 8.12 -3.79 -10.91
C PHE A 943 8.16 -5.27 -11.30
N LEU A 944 7.20 -5.75 -12.11
CA LEU A 944 7.09 -7.13 -12.61
C LEU A 944 7.40 -7.21 -14.10
N PHE A 945 8.34 -8.08 -14.47
CA PHE A 945 8.60 -8.49 -15.84
C PHE A 945 7.66 -9.63 -16.24
N ILE A 946 6.89 -9.37 -17.29
CA ILE A 946 6.18 -10.38 -18.07
C ILE A 946 6.80 -10.28 -19.48
N GLY A 947 7.11 -11.40 -20.15
CA GLY A 947 7.89 -11.43 -21.39
C GLY A 947 7.34 -10.60 -22.58
N ALA A 948 7.78 -10.92 -23.81
CA ALA A 948 7.60 -10.12 -25.03
C ALA A 948 6.15 -9.81 -25.51
N LEU A 949 5.12 -10.07 -24.70
CA LEU A 949 3.70 -9.91 -25.02
C LEU A 949 3.05 -8.66 -24.39
N LEU A 950 3.77 -7.85 -23.62
CA LEU A 950 3.21 -6.65 -22.94
C LEU A 950 2.68 -5.59 -23.91
N LEU A 951 3.31 -5.41 -25.08
CA LEU A 951 2.79 -4.49 -26.09
C LEU A 951 1.47 -5.01 -26.68
N VAL A 952 1.27 -6.33 -26.79
CA VAL A 952 0.01 -6.91 -27.26
C VAL A 952 -1.13 -6.56 -26.30
N ILE A 953 -0.87 -6.71 -24.99
CA ILE A 953 -1.82 -6.30 -23.94
C ILE A 953 -2.08 -4.79 -24.01
N GLY A 954 -1.03 -3.98 -24.11
CA GLY A 954 -1.12 -2.53 -24.18
C GLY A 954 -1.89 -2.02 -25.40
N MET A 955 -1.66 -2.60 -26.57
CA MET A 955 -2.41 -2.30 -27.79
C MET A 955 -3.84 -2.84 -27.72
N TYR A 956 -4.08 -4.00 -27.10
CA TYR A 956 -5.44 -4.51 -26.85
C TYR A 956 -6.28 -3.57 -25.98
N LEU A 957 -5.67 -3.02 -24.92
CA LEU A 957 -6.32 -2.03 -24.05
C LEU A 957 -6.83 -0.81 -24.80
N LEU A 958 -6.23 -0.49 -25.94
CA LEU A 958 -6.57 0.64 -26.80
C LEU A 958 -7.36 0.25 -28.05
N SER A 959 -7.25 -0.99 -28.52
CA SER A 959 -7.93 -1.52 -29.71
C SER A 959 -8.26 -3.00 -29.56
N ALA A 960 -9.53 -3.37 -29.72
CA ALA A 960 -9.98 -4.76 -29.61
C ALA A 960 -9.43 -5.68 -30.73
N ALA A 961 -8.76 -5.15 -31.74
CA ALA A 961 -8.20 -5.91 -32.87
C ALA A 961 -7.19 -7.00 -32.47
N LEU A 962 -6.60 -6.90 -31.26
CA LEU A 962 -5.64 -7.88 -30.74
C LEU A 962 -6.22 -8.90 -29.76
N LEU A 963 -7.55 -8.89 -29.54
CA LEU A 963 -8.19 -9.80 -28.60
C LEU A 963 -7.80 -11.29 -28.80
N PRO A 964 -7.72 -11.84 -30.03
CA PRO A 964 -7.31 -13.22 -30.26
C PRO A 964 -5.89 -13.58 -29.81
N PHE A 965 -5.01 -12.59 -29.62
CA PHE A 965 -3.62 -12.81 -29.19
C PHE A 965 -3.46 -12.70 -27.68
N VAL A 966 -4.35 -11.96 -27.04
CA VAL A 966 -4.38 -11.84 -25.58
C VAL A 966 -4.94 -13.11 -24.93
N THR A 967 -5.79 -13.87 -25.64
CA THR A 967 -6.36 -15.16 -25.17
C THR A 967 -5.29 -16.14 -24.70
N GLY A 968 -4.29 -16.45 -25.54
CA GLY A 968 -3.23 -17.41 -25.24
C GLY A 968 -2.38 -17.04 -24.02
N ILE A 969 -2.20 -15.74 -23.77
CA ILE A 969 -1.53 -15.25 -22.55
C ILE A 969 -2.38 -15.57 -21.34
N PHE A 970 -3.65 -15.19 -21.38
CA PHE A 970 -4.58 -15.35 -20.26
C PHE A 970 -4.81 -16.81 -19.87
N LEU A 971 -4.85 -17.73 -20.85
CA LEU A 971 -5.02 -19.15 -20.58
C LEU A 971 -3.83 -19.79 -19.84
N GLY A 972 -2.63 -19.22 -19.99
CA GLY A 972 -1.43 -19.68 -19.29
C GLY A 972 -1.37 -19.28 -17.82
N ILE A 973 -2.07 -18.22 -17.42
CA ILE A 973 -1.96 -17.61 -16.08
C ILE A 973 -2.68 -18.46 -15.02
N GLY A 974 -1.98 -18.77 -13.92
CA GLY A 974 -2.48 -19.58 -12.80
C GLY A 974 -3.46 -18.88 -11.85
N ALA A 975 -4.00 -17.72 -12.23
CA ALA A 975 -4.70 -16.80 -11.33
C ALA A 975 -5.97 -17.38 -10.68
N THR A 976 -6.77 -18.17 -11.40
CA THR A 976 -8.00 -18.76 -10.83
C THR A 976 -7.68 -19.76 -9.71
N LEU A 977 -6.64 -20.59 -9.90
CA LEU A 977 -6.15 -21.51 -8.87
C LEU A 977 -5.58 -20.76 -7.67
N PHE A 978 -4.86 -19.67 -7.93
CA PHE A 978 -4.33 -18.83 -6.87
C PHE A 978 -5.45 -18.19 -6.03
N ILE A 979 -6.46 -17.60 -6.67
CA ILE A 979 -7.60 -17.00 -5.96
C ILE A 979 -8.39 -18.07 -5.20
N ALA A 980 -8.56 -19.28 -5.75
CA ALA A 980 -9.15 -20.41 -5.02
C ALA A 980 -8.38 -20.74 -3.73
N SER A 981 -7.05 -20.66 -3.76
CA SER A 981 -6.22 -20.85 -2.57
C SER A 981 -6.40 -19.72 -1.54
N VAL A 982 -6.54 -18.46 -2.00
CA VAL A 982 -6.84 -17.30 -1.14
C VAL A 982 -8.21 -17.46 -0.48
N ILE A 983 -9.24 -17.85 -1.23
CA ILE A 983 -10.59 -18.12 -0.70
C ILE A 983 -10.52 -19.18 0.39
N THR A 984 -9.84 -20.29 0.11
CA THR A 984 -9.69 -21.38 1.09
C THR A 984 -9.09 -20.85 2.38
N LEU A 985 -8.00 -20.08 2.29
CA LEU A 985 -7.32 -19.49 3.44
C LEU A 985 -8.23 -18.52 4.22
N LEU A 986 -9.03 -17.71 3.52
CA LEU A 986 -9.99 -16.79 4.12
C LEU A 986 -11.16 -17.50 4.82
N ILE A 987 -11.66 -18.61 4.25
CA ILE A 987 -12.80 -19.38 4.79
C ILE A 987 -12.39 -20.20 6.00
N THR A 988 -11.30 -20.97 5.87
CA THR A 988 -11.01 -21.98 6.88
C THR A 988 -10.57 -21.31 8.16
N GLY A 989 -9.69 -20.30 8.11
CA GLY A 989 -9.14 -19.60 9.29
C GLY A 989 -8.37 -20.50 10.29
N GLU A 990 -8.62 -21.79 10.22
CA GLU A 990 -8.05 -22.92 10.93
C GLU A 990 -7.59 -23.86 9.82
N LEU A 991 -6.35 -23.65 9.40
CA LEU A 991 -5.68 -24.64 8.60
C LEU A 991 -5.22 -25.75 9.56
N THR A 992 -5.65 -27.00 9.34
CA THR A 992 -4.91 -28.12 9.94
C THR A 992 -3.52 -28.14 9.29
N LEU A 993 -2.46 -28.46 10.04
CA LEU A 993 -1.11 -28.63 9.47
C LEU A 993 -1.11 -29.62 8.29
N PHE A 994 -2.03 -30.59 8.30
CA PHE A 994 -2.28 -31.53 7.22
C PHE A 994 -2.89 -30.90 5.96
N GLU A 995 -3.90 -30.02 6.08
CA GLU A 995 -4.49 -29.30 4.94
C GLU A 995 -3.50 -28.29 4.34
N ILE A 996 -2.68 -27.63 5.17
CA ILE A 996 -1.51 -26.86 4.71
C ILE A 996 -0.63 -27.74 3.83
N SER A 997 -0.29 -28.93 4.31
CA SER A 997 0.53 -29.90 3.58
C SER A 997 -0.17 -30.46 2.32
N PHE A 998 -1.50 -30.57 2.31
CA PHE A 998 -2.31 -31.02 1.16
C PHE A 998 -2.44 -29.96 0.06
N TYR A 999 -2.75 -28.71 0.40
CA TYR A 999 -2.77 -27.60 -0.56
C TYR A 999 -1.37 -27.35 -1.13
N ARG A 1000 -0.33 -27.51 -0.30
CA ARG A 1000 1.08 -27.44 -0.73
C ARG A 1000 1.48 -28.60 -1.61
N SER A 1001 1.07 -29.83 -1.32
CA SER A 1001 1.36 -30.97 -2.19
C SER A 1001 0.57 -30.91 -3.49
N THR A 1002 -0.57 -30.21 -3.55
CA THR A 1002 -1.32 -30.01 -4.80
C THR A 1002 -0.72 -28.87 -5.63
N ALA A 1003 -0.36 -27.74 -5.02
CA ALA A 1003 0.37 -26.64 -5.68
C ALA A 1003 1.79 -27.06 -6.10
N ALA A 1004 2.48 -27.84 -5.26
CA ALA A 1004 3.78 -28.44 -5.57
C ALA A 1004 3.65 -29.60 -6.55
N ALA A 1005 2.59 -30.42 -6.55
CA ALA A 1005 2.36 -31.44 -7.58
C ALA A 1005 2.03 -30.79 -8.93
N ILE A 1006 1.31 -29.67 -8.93
CA ILE A 1006 1.13 -28.84 -10.12
C ILE A 1006 2.46 -28.26 -10.54
N ALA A 1007 3.33 -27.76 -9.64
CA ALA A 1007 4.71 -27.29 -9.89
C ALA A 1007 5.74 -28.41 -10.23
N LEU A 1008 5.48 -29.66 -9.85
CA LEU A 1008 6.29 -30.86 -10.15
C LEU A 1008 5.85 -31.50 -11.47
N ILE A 1009 4.58 -31.31 -11.83
CA ILE A 1009 4.05 -31.07 -13.18
C ILE A 1009 5.10 -30.66 -14.23
N ILE A 1010 5.80 -29.62 -13.78
CA ILE A 1010 6.40 -28.57 -14.59
C ILE A 1010 7.88 -28.75 -14.79
N ILE A 1011 8.57 -29.28 -13.79
CA ILE A 1011 10.03 -29.22 -13.73
C ILE A 1011 10.68 -30.57 -14.06
N GLY A 1012 9.89 -31.64 -14.22
CA GLY A 1012 10.29 -32.85 -14.95
C GLY A 1012 11.71 -33.38 -14.71
N THR A 1013 12.24 -33.41 -13.48
CA THR A 1013 13.50 -34.11 -13.18
C THR A 1013 13.54 -34.67 -11.75
N GLU A 1014 14.13 -35.86 -11.59
CA GLU A 1014 14.17 -36.67 -10.36
C GLU A 1014 14.97 -36.05 -9.18
N ALA A 1015 15.53 -34.85 -9.32
CA ALA A 1015 16.18 -34.13 -8.21
C ALA A 1015 15.19 -33.35 -7.31
N ALA A 1016 13.92 -33.28 -7.71
CA ALA A 1016 12.90 -32.42 -7.10
C ALA A 1016 12.25 -32.96 -5.81
N ALA A 1017 12.53 -34.21 -5.42
CA ALA A 1017 12.01 -34.77 -4.17
C ALA A 1017 12.60 -34.11 -2.91
N THR A 1018 13.80 -33.53 -3.01
CA THR A 1018 14.52 -32.88 -1.90
C THR A 1018 14.22 -31.38 -1.76
N VAL A 1019 13.83 -30.72 -2.86
CA VAL A 1019 13.50 -29.26 -2.89
C VAL A 1019 12.03 -29.02 -2.55
N ALA A 1020 11.14 -29.96 -2.88
CA ALA A 1020 9.73 -29.94 -2.47
C ALA A 1020 9.56 -30.02 -0.93
N LEU A 1021 10.47 -30.70 -0.23
CA LEU A 1021 10.47 -30.71 1.25
C LEU A 1021 10.93 -29.38 1.87
N ALA A 1022 11.70 -28.55 1.15
CA ALA A 1022 12.24 -27.28 1.65
C ALA A 1022 11.26 -26.10 1.49
N SER A 1023 10.45 -26.06 0.42
CA SER A 1023 9.29 -25.13 0.32
C SER A 1023 8.16 -25.52 1.25
N ILE A 1024 8.06 -26.82 1.56
CA ILE A 1024 7.21 -27.38 2.62
C ILE A 1024 7.72 -26.97 4.02
N ALA A 1025 8.93 -26.44 4.10
CA ALA A 1025 9.46 -25.84 5.31
C ALA A 1025 9.14 -24.32 5.36
N VAL A 1026 9.59 -23.55 4.36
CA VAL A 1026 9.58 -22.07 4.29
C VAL A 1026 8.26 -21.35 4.64
N PHE A 1027 7.10 -21.84 4.20
CA PHE A 1027 5.79 -21.24 4.53
C PHE A 1027 5.35 -21.46 5.99
N VAL A 1028 5.83 -22.52 6.63
CA VAL A 1028 5.68 -22.73 8.08
C VAL A 1028 6.73 -21.89 8.84
N ILE A 1029 7.86 -21.50 8.20
CA ILE A 1029 8.90 -20.59 8.75
C ILE A 1029 8.39 -19.17 8.91
N SER A 1030 7.61 -18.64 7.98
CA SER A 1030 7.05 -17.29 8.06
C SER A 1030 6.10 -17.12 9.24
N LEU A 1031 5.30 -18.16 9.47
CA LEU A 1031 4.40 -18.29 10.61
C LEU A 1031 5.18 -18.34 11.94
N ILE A 1032 6.39 -18.91 11.90
CA ILE A 1032 7.29 -19.12 13.03
C ILE A 1032 8.25 -17.94 13.27
N LEU A 1033 8.67 -17.22 12.24
CA LEU A 1033 9.48 -16.01 12.37
C LEU A 1033 8.66 -14.83 12.93
N GLY A 1034 7.34 -14.82 12.68
CA GLY A 1034 6.40 -13.99 13.44
C GLY A 1034 6.34 -14.36 14.92
N ILE A 1035 6.54 -15.64 15.26
CA ILE A 1035 6.64 -16.15 16.65
C ILE A 1035 7.98 -15.80 17.33
N LEU A 1036 9.01 -15.46 16.55
CA LEU A 1036 10.37 -15.21 17.02
C LEU A 1036 10.76 -13.74 17.19
N LEU A 1037 9.90 -12.82 16.75
CA LEU A 1037 10.25 -11.41 16.63
C LEU A 1037 9.45 -10.53 17.60
N SER A 1038 9.03 -11.09 18.73
CA SER A 1038 8.16 -10.46 19.72
C SER A 1038 8.36 -10.96 21.16
N ASP A 1039 9.60 -11.33 21.49
CA ASP A 1039 10.01 -11.60 22.87
C ASP A 1039 9.76 -10.36 23.77
N GLU A 1040 9.52 -10.65 25.07
CA GLU A 1040 9.29 -9.80 26.28
C GLU A 1040 7.85 -9.52 26.79
N GLU A 1041 7.00 -10.54 26.94
CA GLU A 1041 6.01 -10.72 28.05
C GLU A 1041 4.72 -11.48 27.68
#